data_AF-A0A840MXV0-F1
#
_entry.id   AF-A0A840MXV0-F1
#
_cell.length_a   1.000
_cell.length_b   1.000
_cell.length_c   1.000
_cell.angle_alpha   90.00
_cell.angle_beta   90.00
_cell.angle_gamma   90.00
#
_symmetry.space_group_name_H-M   'P 1'
#
loop_
_entity.id
_entity.type
_entity.pdbx_description
1 polymer ?
#
loop_
_entity_poly.entity_id
_entity_poly.type
_entity_poly.pdbx_seq_one_letter_code
_entity_poly.pdbx_strand_id
1 'polypeptide(L)'
;MNSIALDVVLGLMLIYLLFSILLTQINETVLNHAFGLRGSNMESAIHSAFGSTGSKDTSTQGITQDFYQHGLIASLYENDRKPSAIPNDIFAKAFLDVLVQYQGAKPSSPGEFMAQMANNTKIPNKDKIVGSLAPLLRGNEASWESFEAAVGTWFGHVGERNIGWYKRKLHSRTLLIAFVLACSANIDTLYLAHMLSIDSATREALASSATQAAKADTPEAAVKSAKVSLAPTSSAASVASAASANNALDIDNALIGATQALRDLMIDNAEFRQFCLPNSPGETCPNPALRCQNSPYHWIDRLYQNRQSIAKSYLNLDEEVLKPSNQAPGCAGTPPQDLFQIRHDLSELIIAIGQTFPDPTRKNDKDLKARIDKITTQINQANQLIAFDVKRLAPIGKGICGGLRSPFKEECTRLQIAASRGEFGIPIGRGEDTWQFQQYYHGIKGQNDPLALYWGWLKLVFGWFLTTIALSLGAPFWFDLLKRAAPLRAALASQAPAAEQTATTASATGTPSPSRDGWFANTVNDAERRLSPNQIMQIQQKLGVPTTGELDGKTRDAIYAFRKDKGDATPLWELDENWIKQLLWNVPTAQSGTNNLLPNPSAAPNTPLELNVRHPDVILLRRALINHQLPGEPANSELFDEALGAAVTKFQSQQDISVDGTVGPITWLALTQVIDELPASLMQPVWMRYAIQELGVQEFAGLPSNPAIDKYRRADSSNDTPGDEVPWCSSFANWVMKQAGYVPSGLRVASSWRDWGEPCQPIYGAIVVLLQVGKADPGKGPGAHVGFLLAETTERYIVLGGNQSDQVKVSQFLKTKHRLLATRWPDTGQQDPQAVAPDDDQTIRPLLEPDPADKPRLQRGSGDRSAVLRLQRLLINAGASLVEDGLFGPRTEQAVVTFQSQNSLPATGVVGVPTWDMLMSAGAGAGAGAGAGAGAGAGAGAGAAPAGAGIPARLVPADLQTAANALGIERATIQAVVAVESSGRGFYPTNGKPIVRLEGHILWKVLRELGLDPETLANQQTGQPYTYLNPSWDVRFNQVGDKEWDRYLKACSFLAAQLAGRPIPITPYGTLTAAEIPALATSWGMFQILGMNFKACGAADVAAFVSQMSADEKTQLDLWCQFIQTERKGKMVEALKERDWATFARLYNGPAYAKNRYDQKLDHAYNKLK
;
A
#
# COMPACT_ATOMS: atom_id res chain seq x y z
N MET A 1 -22.14 37.80 -3.01
CA MET A 1 -21.96 36.65 -3.94
C MET A 1 -21.60 35.44 -3.10
N ASN A 2 -22.32 34.31 -3.24
CA ASN A 2 -21.93 33.06 -2.57
C ASN A 2 -20.51 32.67 -3.00
N SER A 3 -19.63 32.33 -2.04
CA SER A 3 -18.25 31.86 -2.29
C SER A 3 -18.17 30.84 -3.42
N ILE A 4 -19.19 29.96 -3.51
CA ILE A 4 -19.29 28.86 -4.47
C ILE A 4 -19.17 29.32 -5.93
N ALA A 5 -19.90 30.37 -6.34
CA ALA A 5 -19.90 30.78 -7.74
C ALA A 5 -18.55 31.37 -8.18
N LEU A 6 -17.90 32.11 -7.27
CA LEU A 6 -16.57 32.66 -7.51
C LEU A 6 -15.52 31.55 -7.60
N ASP A 7 -15.59 30.56 -6.71
CA ASP A 7 -14.66 29.44 -6.70
C ASP A 7 -14.78 28.55 -7.95
N VAL A 8 -16.01 28.31 -8.47
CA VAL A 8 -16.23 27.63 -9.76
C VAL A 8 -15.56 28.40 -10.89
N VAL A 9 -15.76 29.73 -10.93
CA VAL A 9 -15.19 30.59 -11.98
C VAL A 9 -13.66 30.59 -11.94
N LEU A 10 -13.06 30.68 -10.75
CA LEU A 10 -11.61 30.62 -10.58
C LEU A 10 -11.03 29.27 -11.02
N GLY A 11 -11.74 28.18 -10.72
CA GLY A 11 -11.34 26.83 -11.17
C GLY A 11 -11.37 26.70 -12.70
N LEU A 12 -12.41 27.20 -13.36
CA LEU A 12 -12.51 27.20 -14.82
C LEU A 12 -11.41 28.07 -15.47
N MET A 13 -11.13 29.26 -14.92
CA MET A 13 -10.07 30.14 -15.42
C MET A 13 -8.70 29.45 -15.39
N LEU A 14 -8.41 28.72 -14.31
CA LEU A 14 -7.15 27.98 -14.20
C LEU A 14 -7.07 26.84 -15.23
N ILE A 15 -8.16 26.09 -15.43
CA ILE A 15 -8.21 25.03 -16.45
C ILE A 15 -7.99 25.62 -17.85
N TYR A 16 -8.65 26.73 -18.19
CA TYR A 16 -8.45 27.38 -19.49
C TYR A 16 -7.03 27.91 -19.66
N LEU A 17 -6.44 28.50 -18.62
CA LEU A 17 -5.05 28.95 -18.65
C LEU A 17 -4.09 27.80 -18.99
N LEU A 18 -4.24 26.64 -18.31
CA LEU A 18 -3.42 25.45 -18.55
C LEU A 18 -3.49 24.99 -20.01
N PHE A 19 -4.70 24.82 -20.52
CA PHE A 19 -4.90 24.30 -21.87
C PHE A 19 -4.63 25.34 -22.97
N SER A 20 -4.73 26.64 -22.68
CA SER A 20 -4.30 27.70 -23.60
C SER A 20 -2.78 27.77 -23.75
N ILE A 21 -2.01 27.48 -22.69
CA ILE A 21 -0.54 27.34 -22.81
C ILE A 21 -0.21 26.12 -23.67
N LEU A 22 -0.87 24.98 -23.41
CA LEU A 22 -0.69 23.77 -24.22
C LEU A 22 -1.05 24.00 -25.70
N LEU A 23 -2.16 24.69 -25.97
CA LEU A 23 -2.56 25.07 -27.33
C LEU A 23 -1.50 25.94 -28.01
N THR A 24 -0.87 26.85 -27.27
CA THR A 24 0.21 27.71 -27.80
C THR A 24 1.43 26.87 -28.20
N GLN A 25 1.83 25.90 -27.36
CA GLN A 25 2.92 24.97 -27.64
C GLN A 25 2.63 24.07 -28.86
N ILE A 26 1.40 23.56 -28.96
CA ILE A 26 0.95 22.76 -30.10
C ILE A 26 0.94 23.61 -31.37
N ASN A 27 0.41 24.85 -31.30
CA ASN A 27 0.42 25.77 -32.43
C ASN A 27 1.85 26.06 -32.90
N GLU A 28 2.79 26.31 -31.99
CA GLU A 28 4.18 26.56 -32.34
C GLU A 28 4.82 25.34 -33.03
N THR A 29 4.64 24.15 -32.45
CA THR A 29 5.23 22.91 -32.96
C THR A 29 4.61 22.48 -34.29
N VAL A 30 3.29 22.41 -34.36
CA VAL A 30 2.56 21.90 -35.52
C VAL A 30 2.60 22.92 -36.67
N LEU A 31 2.31 24.20 -36.41
CA LEU A 31 2.14 25.17 -37.49
C LEU A 31 3.48 25.72 -38.03
N ASN A 32 4.52 25.84 -37.18
CA ASN A 32 5.82 26.34 -37.64
C ASN A 32 6.76 25.21 -38.10
N HIS A 33 6.84 24.09 -37.35
CA HIS A 33 7.80 23.04 -37.67
C HIS A 33 7.29 22.08 -38.77
N ALA A 34 6.00 21.73 -38.76
CA ALA A 34 5.46 20.74 -39.72
C ALA A 34 4.90 21.39 -41.00
N PHE A 35 4.40 22.63 -40.95
CA PHE A 35 3.74 23.27 -42.10
C PHE A 35 4.45 24.51 -42.66
N GLY A 36 5.54 25.00 -42.04
CA GLY A 36 6.36 26.10 -42.58
C GLY A 36 5.58 27.40 -42.87
N LEU A 37 4.48 27.65 -42.15
CA LEU A 37 3.47 28.65 -42.55
C LEU A 37 3.97 30.09 -42.54
N ARG A 38 4.97 30.40 -41.70
CA ARG A 38 5.62 31.72 -41.69
C ARG A 38 6.41 31.99 -42.98
N GLY A 39 7.21 31.01 -43.41
CA GLY A 39 7.97 31.09 -44.66
C GLY A 39 7.07 31.16 -45.90
N SER A 40 6.03 30.32 -45.96
CA SER A 40 5.05 30.33 -47.05
C SER A 40 4.27 31.66 -47.16
N ASN A 41 3.98 32.31 -46.03
CA ASN A 41 3.28 33.60 -46.04
C ASN A 41 4.20 34.75 -46.45
N MET A 42 5.48 34.72 -46.05
CA MET A 42 6.50 35.64 -46.57
C MET A 42 6.67 35.43 -48.08
N GLU A 43 6.73 34.20 -48.54
CA GLU A 43 6.83 33.87 -49.95
C GLU A 43 5.64 34.39 -50.77
N SER A 44 4.42 34.30 -50.24
CA SER A 44 3.24 34.92 -50.85
C SER A 44 3.34 36.44 -50.94
N ALA A 45 3.97 37.10 -49.95
CA ALA A 45 4.21 38.54 -49.97
C ALA A 45 5.18 38.94 -51.08
N ILE A 46 6.25 38.15 -51.28
CA ILE A 46 7.23 38.36 -52.35
C ILE A 46 6.58 38.16 -53.73
N HIS A 47 5.83 37.08 -53.94
CA HIS A 47 5.08 36.87 -55.19
C HIS A 47 4.12 38.03 -55.48
N SER A 48 3.43 38.54 -54.45
CA SER A 48 2.55 39.70 -54.60
C SER A 48 3.31 40.98 -54.94
N ALA A 49 4.53 41.17 -54.41
CA ALA A 49 5.38 42.32 -54.73
C ALA A 49 5.84 42.29 -56.21
N PHE A 50 6.06 41.10 -56.76
CA PHE A 50 6.31 40.88 -58.20
C PHE A 50 5.03 40.79 -59.05
N GLY A 51 3.87 41.21 -58.52
CA GLY A 51 2.64 41.38 -59.31
C GLY A 51 1.78 40.13 -59.48
N SER A 52 2.01 39.06 -58.72
CA SER A 52 1.17 37.85 -58.74
C SER A 52 -0.31 38.15 -58.43
N THR A 53 -1.23 37.49 -59.14
CA THR A 53 -2.69 37.61 -58.99
C THR A 53 -3.29 36.67 -57.94
N GLY A 54 -2.50 35.79 -57.34
CA GLY A 54 -2.97 34.84 -56.33
C GLY A 54 -2.08 33.60 -56.23
N SER A 55 -2.42 32.67 -55.33
CA SER A 55 -1.58 31.51 -55.03
C SER A 55 -1.44 30.48 -56.16
N LYS A 56 -2.22 30.60 -57.24
CA LYS A 56 -2.16 29.73 -58.43
C LYS A 56 -1.42 30.37 -59.60
N ASP A 57 -1.01 31.63 -59.47
CA ASP A 57 -0.33 32.37 -60.53
C ASP A 57 1.17 32.07 -60.51
N THR A 58 1.60 31.21 -61.42
CA THR A 58 3.00 30.78 -61.56
C THR A 58 3.85 31.70 -62.42
N SER A 59 3.26 32.73 -63.04
CA SER A 59 3.96 33.63 -63.98
C SER A 59 5.15 34.35 -63.34
N THR A 60 5.11 34.56 -62.03
CA THR A 60 6.14 35.27 -61.25
C THR A 60 7.20 34.34 -60.63
N GLN A 61 7.12 33.01 -60.85
CA GLN A 61 8.03 32.05 -60.21
C GLN A 61 9.51 32.28 -60.58
N GLY A 62 9.80 32.56 -61.85
CA GLY A 62 11.19 32.80 -62.31
C GLY A 62 11.82 34.01 -61.61
N ILE A 63 11.18 35.18 -61.70
CA ILE A 63 11.71 36.40 -61.09
C ILE A 63 11.75 36.34 -59.56
N THR A 64 10.81 35.60 -58.94
CA THR A 64 10.83 35.37 -57.49
C THR A 64 11.96 34.44 -57.07
N GLN A 65 12.31 33.46 -57.90
CA GLN A 65 13.46 32.58 -57.67
C GLN A 65 14.77 33.35 -57.72
N ASP A 66 14.93 34.26 -58.70
CA ASP A 66 16.11 35.13 -58.80
C ASP A 66 16.25 36.04 -57.57
N PHE A 67 15.13 36.55 -57.05
CA PHE A 67 15.11 37.29 -55.79
C PHE A 67 15.62 36.47 -54.60
N TYR A 68 15.21 35.20 -54.47
CA TYR A 68 15.71 34.32 -53.42
C TYR A 68 17.19 33.94 -53.57
N GLN A 69 17.69 33.90 -54.81
CA GLN A 69 19.10 33.63 -55.11
C GLN A 69 20.01 34.87 -54.98
N HIS A 70 19.42 36.06 -54.87
CA HIS A 70 20.15 37.30 -54.68
C HIS A 70 21.03 37.23 -53.42
N GLY A 71 22.31 37.64 -53.51
CA GLY A 71 23.30 37.44 -52.44
C GLY A 71 22.88 37.98 -51.07
N LEU A 72 22.16 39.10 -51.05
CA LEU A 72 21.61 39.67 -49.80
C LEU A 72 20.48 38.80 -49.18
N ILE A 73 19.69 38.11 -50.00
CA ILE A 73 18.57 37.25 -49.55
C ILE A 73 19.05 35.83 -49.24
N ALA A 74 19.94 35.28 -50.06
CA ALA A 74 20.56 33.98 -49.84
C ALA A 74 21.29 33.90 -48.49
N SER A 75 21.87 35.03 -48.03
CA SER A 75 22.53 35.13 -46.72
C SER A 75 21.58 34.97 -45.51
N LEU A 76 20.26 35.08 -45.71
CA LEU A 76 19.25 34.97 -44.66
C LEU A 76 18.66 33.54 -44.52
N TYR A 77 19.17 32.58 -45.28
CA TYR A 77 18.72 31.19 -45.21
C TYR A 77 19.23 30.50 -43.93
N GLU A 78 18.38 29.70 -43.30
CA GLU A 78 18.74 28.89 -42.13
C GLU A 78 18.44 27.42 -42.43
N ASN A 79 19.46 26.56 -42.50
CA ASN A 79 19.34 25.12 -42.80
C ASN A 79 18.50 24.83 -44.06
N ASP A 80 18.84 25.49 -45.18
CA ASP A 80 18.12 25.41 -46.47
C ASP A 80 16.66 25.91 -46.43
N ARG A 81 16.21 26.52 -45.32
CA ARG A 81 14.86 27.10 -45.21
C ARG A 81 14.88 28.57 -45.63
N LYS A 82 13.88 28.94 -46.44
CA LYS A 82 13.62 30.34 -46.83
C LYS A 82 13.40 31.23 -45.60
N PRO A 83 13.85 32.49 -45.63
CA PRO A 83 13.72 33.40 -44.49
C PRO A 83 12.25 33.67 -44.13
N SER A 84 11.92 33.60 -42.83
CA SER A 84 10.57 33.91 -42.32
C SER A 84 10.28 35.41 -42.16
N ALA A 85 11.32 36.25 -42.20
CA ALA A 85 11.28 37.70 -42.13
C ALA A 85 12.44 38.28 -42.95
N ILE A 86 12.19 39.35 -43.71
CA ILE A 86 13.21 40.05 -44.51
C ILE A 86 13.17 41.53 -44.09
N PRO A 87 14.30 42.13 -43.65
CA PRO A 87 14.37 43.56 -43.37
C PRO A 87 14.01 44.41 -44.59
N ASN A 88 13.28 45.51 -44.36
CA ASN A 88 12.70 46.33 -45.45
C ASN A 88 13.76 46.93 -46.38
N ASP A 89 14.92 47.30 -45.85
CA ASP A 89 16.06 47.84 -46.57
C ASP A 89 16.74 46.78 -47.44
N ILE A 90 16.91 45.56 -46.89
CA ILE A 90 17.44 44.41 -47.62
C ILE A 90 16.49 44.02 -48.75
N PHE A 91 15.18 44.00 -48.48
CA PHE A 91 14.16 43.74 -49.48
C PHE A 91 14.23 44.79 -50.61
N ALA A 92 14.20 46.08 -50.29
CA ALA A 92 14.15 47.15 -51.30
C ALA A 92 15.35 47.08 -52.26
N LYS A 93 16.55 46.86 -51.72
CA LYS A 93 17.78 46.69 -52.49
C LYS A 93 17.71 45.47 -53.40
N ALA A 94 17.45 44.29 -52.83
CA ALA A 94 17.37 43.05 -53.62
C ALA A 94 16.24 43.08 -54.66
N PHE A 95 15.10 43.69 -54.33
CA PHE A 95 13.93 43.80 -55.21
C PHE A 95 14.22 44.69 -56.42
N LEU A 96 14.78 45.88 -56.19
CA LEU A 96 15.12 46.81 -57.27
C LEU A 96 16.26 46.26 -58.13
N ASP A 97 17.29 45.65 -57.52
CA ASP A 97 18.42 45.11 -58.27
C ASP A 97 18.01 43.94 -59.17
N VAL A 98 17.11 43.07 -58.69
CA VAL A 98 16.48 42.02 -59.51
C VAL A 98 15.68 42.63 -60.66
N LEU A 99 14.86 43.67 -60.42
CA LEU A 99 14.11 44.31 -61.51
C LEU A 99 15.02 44.97 -62.56
N VAL A 100 16.16 45.53 -62.15
CA VAL A 100 17.18 46.11 -63.06
C VAL A 100 17.82 45.04 -63.94
N GLN A 101 18.03 43.81 -63.45
CA GLN A 101 18.57 42.70 -64.26
C GLN A 101 17.66 42.35 -65.45
N TYR A 102 16.37 42.64 -65.33
CA TYR A 102 15.39 42.43 -66.41
C TYR A 102 15.28 43.63 -67.35
N GLN A 103 16.03 44.72 -67.12
CA GLN A 103 16.12 45.90 -67.97
C GLN A 103 17.34 45.83 -68.89
N GLY A 104 17.21 46.32 -70.12
CA GLY A 104 18.29 46.25 -71.11
C GLY A 104 19.44 47.24 -70.87
N ALA A 105 19.19 48.35 -70.18
CA ALA A 105 20.18 49.38 -69.87
C ALA A 105 20.05 49.77 -68.39
N LYS A 106 21.18 49.99 -67.70
CA LYS A 106 21.17 50.40 -66.30
C LYS A 106 20.64 51.84 -66.19
N PRO A 107 19.52 52.10 -65.50
CA PRO A 107 18.94 53.43 -65.42
C PRO A 107 19.81 54.35 -64.54
N SER A 108 19.92 55.62 -64.94
CA SER A 108 20.69 56.64 -64.22
C SER A 108 19.93 57.27 -63.06
N SER A 109 18.59 57.22 -63.09
CA SER A 109 17.71 57.75 -62.06
C SER A 109 16.47 56.87 -61.86
N PRO A 110 15.80 56.95 -60.69
CA PRO A 110 14.51 56.28 -60.46
C PRO A 110 13.44 56.64 -61.51
N GLY A 111 13.45 57.88 -62.01
CA GLY A 111 12.53 58.31 -63.07
C GLY A 111 12.76 57.56 -64.39
N GLU A 112 14.02 57.38 -64.78
CA GLU A 112 14.39 56.59 -65.96
C GLU A 112 14.06 55.11 -65.76
N PHE A 113 14.34 54.56 -64.58
CA PHE A 113 13.98 53.18 -64.21
C PHE A 113 12.48 52.92 -64.42
N MET A 114 11.62 53.82 -63.97
CA MET A 114 10.17 53.67 -64.11
C MET A 114 9.69 53.77 -65.56
N ALA A 115 10.31 54.65 -66.36
CA ALA A 115 10.03 54.75 -67.80
C ALA A 115 10.44 53.48 -68.56
N GLN A 116 11.58 52.90 -68.22
CA GLN A 116 12.03 51.63 -68.78
C GLN A 116 11.13 50.46 -68.35
N MET A 117 10.74 50.40 -67.08
CA MET A 117 9.80 49.39 -66.56
C MET A 117 8.45 49.41 -67.29
N ALA A 118 7.91 50.59 -67.59
CA ALA A 118 6.63 50.73 -68.29
C ALA A 118 6.64 50.07 -69.69
N ASN A 119 7.80 50.03 -70.35
CA ASN A 119 7.98 49.46 -71.68
C ASN A 119 8.57 48.04 -71.68
N ASN A 120 8.83 47.45 -70.51
CA ASN A 120 9.55 46.18 -70.40
C ASN A 120 8.66 44.96 -70.68
N THR A 121 8.91 44.20 -71.74
CA THR A 121 8.12 43.00 -72.09
C THR A 121 8.59 41.71 -71.40
N LYS A 122 9.74 41.72 -70.72
CA LYS A 122 10.34 40.54 -70.08
C LYS A 122 9.78 40.27 -68.68
N ILE A 123 9.17 41.27 -68.04
CA ILE A 123 8.66 41.15 -66.68
C ILE A 123 7.17 40.75 -66.70
N PRO A 124 6.80 39.62 -66.07
CA PRO A 124 5.40 39.20 -65.96
C PRO A 124 4.60 40.20 -65.11
N ASN A 125 3.35 40.47 -65.50
CA ASN A 125 2.46 41.39 -64.79
C ASN A 125 3.04 42.81 -64.54
N LYS A 126 3.94 43.30 -65.43
CA LYS A 126 4.66 44.58 -65.30
C LYS A 126 3.79 45.76 -64.89
N ASP A 127 2.57 45.84 -65.41
CA ASP A 127 1.67 46.98 -65.20
C ASP A 127 1.25 47.11 -63.74
N LYS A 128 1.24 46.01 -62.99
CA LYS A 128 0.97 46.01 -61.54
C LYS A 128 2.17 46.45 -60.71
N ILE A 129 3.37 46.06 -61.10
CA ILE A 129 4.62 46.48 -60.46
C ILE A 129 4.79 47.99 -60.70
N VAL A 130 4.63 48.43 -61.95
CA VAL A 130 4.65 49.85 -62.33
C VAL A 130 3.57 50.63 -61.60
N GLY A 131 2.33 50.11 -61.54
CA GLY A 131 1.23 50.74 -60.80
C GLY A 131 1.48 50.85 -59.29
N SER A 132 2.32 49.97 -58.72
CA SER A 132 2.68 50.01 -57.29
C SER A 132 3.85 50.94 -57.00
N LEU A 133 4.83 51.05 -57.92
CA LEU A 133 6.04 51.84 -57.75
C LEU A 133 5.90 53.29 -58.26
N ALA A 134 5.08 53.56 -59.28
CA ALA A 134 4.91 54.90 -59.85
C ALA A 134 4.39 55.95 -58.84
N PRO A 135 3.50 55.61 -57.88
CA PRO A 135 3.12 56.55 -56.83
C PRO A 135 4.27 56.90 -55.87
N LEU A 136 5.22 55.98 -55.66
CA LEU A 136 6.37 56.15 -54.77
C LEU A 136 7.46 57.03 -55.40
N LEU A 137 7.40 57.20 -56.72
CA LEU A 137 8.37 58.00 -57.48
C LEU A 137 8.20 59.51 -57.22
N ARG A 138 7.00 59.98 -56.86
CA ARG A 138 6.71 61.42 -56.68
C ARG A 138 7.59 62.01 -55.59
N GLY A 139 8.44 62.98 -55.95
CA GLY A 139 9.40 63.62 -55.05
C GLY A 139 10.70 62.83 -54.82
N ASN A 140 10.85 61.67 -55.47
CA ASN A 140 12.01 60.78 -55.39
C ASN A 140 12.67 60.54 -56.77
N GLU A 141 12.34 61.35 -57.77
CA GLU A 141 12.69 61.11 -59.18
C GLU A 141 14.21 61.07 -59.43
N ALA A 142 14.99 61.74 -58.58
CA ALA A 142 16.43 61.95 -58.75
C ALA A 142 17.31 61.21 -57.72
N SER A 143 16.76 60.66 -56.64
CA SER A 143 17.54 60.04 -55.55
C SER A 143 17.19 58.57 -55.36
N TRP A 144 18.17 57.69 -55.62
CA TRP A 144 18.04 56.26 -55.36
C TRP A 144 17.86 55.96 -53.88
N GLU A 145 18.52 56.69 -53.00
CA GLU A 145 18.42 56.48 -51.55
C GLU A 145 17.01 56.76 -51.04
N SER A 146 16.39 57.86 -51.47
CA SER A 146 15.03 58.19 -51.04
C SER A 146 13.99 57.29 -51.71
N PHE A 147 14.21 56.88 -52.96
CA PHE A 147 13.35 55.93 -53.65
C PHE A 147 13.42 54.52 -53.03
N GLU A 148 14.61 54.02 -52.69
CA GLU A 148 14.83 52.75 -51.97
C GLU A 148 14.11 52.76 -50.62
N ALA A 149 14.24 53.85 -49.86
CA ALA A 149 13.55 54.01 -48.57
C ALA A 149 12.02 54.01 -48.75
N ALA A 150 11.50 54.66 -49.79
CA ALA A 150 10.08 54.66 -50.12
C ALA A 150 9.58 53.25 -50.51
N VAL A 151 10.35 52.48 -51.27
CA VAL A 151 10.06 51.08 -51.63
C VAL A 151 10.10 50.17 -50.41
N GLY A 152 11.08 50.33 -49.53
CA GLY A 152 11.17 49.58 -48.27
C GLY A 152 9.97 49.87 -47.35
N THR A 153 9.54 51.13 -47.27
CA THR A 153 8.35 51.55 -46.50
C THR A 153 7.07 50.95 -47.09
N TRP A 154 6.92 50.99 -48.42
CA TRP A 154 5.81 50.36 -49.12
C TRP A 154 5.74 48.85 -48.84
N PHE A 155 6.87 48.15 -48.94
CA PHE A 155 6.94 46.73 -48.65
C PHE A 155 6.61 46.44 -47.17
N GLY A 156 7.04 47.30 -46.25
CA GLY A 156 6.62 47.24 -44.85
C GLY A 156 5.09 47.22 -44.70
N HIS A 157 4.38 48.11 -45.41
CA HIS A 157 2.91 48.12 -45.43
C HIS A 157 2.28 46.90 -46.13
N VAL A 158 2.94 46.36 -47.17
CA VAL A 158 2.53 45.08 -47.79
C VAL A 158 2.72 43.92 -46.81
N GLY A 159 3.80 43.95 -46.02
CA GLY A 159 4.10 43.03 -44.93
C GLY A 159 3.02 43.05 -43.85
N GLU A 160 2.57 44.24 -43.41
CA GLU A 160 1.49 44.40 -42.42
C GLU A 160 0.16 43.75 -42.88
N ARG A 161 -0.19 43.90 -44.17
CA ARG A 161 -1.40 43.25 -44.73
C ARG A 161 -1.24 41.73 -44.80
N ASN A 162 -0.06 41.24 -45.17
CA ASN A 162 0.26 39.81 -45.19
C ASN A 162 0.26 39.20 -43.78
N ILE A 163 0.71 39.93 -42.76
CA ILE A 163 0.58 39.54 -41.35
C ILE A 163 -0.90 39.40 -40.97
N GLY A 164 -1.77 40.27 -41.48
CA GLY A 164 -3.22 40.15 -41.30
C GLY A 164 -3.83 38.88 -41.92
N TRP A 165 -3.40 38.47 -43.13
CA TRP A 165 -3.80 37.18 -43.72
C TRP A 165 -3.26 35.99 -42.93
N TYR A 166 -2.02 36.06 -42.45
CA TYR A 166 -1.44 35.05 -41.57
C TYR A 166 -2.25 34.91 -40.27
N LYS A 167 -2.59 36.03 -39.60
CA LYS A 167 -3.41 36.02 -38.38
C LYS A 167 -4.77 35.37 -38.60
N ARG A 168 -5.42 35.59 -39.76
CA ARG A 168 -6.70 34.94 -40.10
C ARG A 168 -6.56 33.42 -40.32
N LYS A 169 -5.53 32.99 -41.06
CA LYS A 169 -5.22 31.56 -41.26
C LYS A 169 -4.81 30.88 -39.96
N LEU A 170 -4.09 31.59 -39.10
CA LEU A 170 -3.66 31.13 -37.79
C LEU A 170 -4.86 30.97 -36.85
N HIS A 171 -5.78 31.93 -36.84
CA HIS A 171 -6.98 31.89 -36.00
C HIS A 171 -7.92 30.73 -36.35
N SER A 172 -8.22 30.50 -37.64
CA SER A 172 -9.08 29.39 -38.05
C SER A 172 -8.47 28.02 -37.75
N ARG A 173 -7.14 27.88 -37.91
CA ARG A 173 -6.42 26.64 -37.58
C ARG A 173 -6.29 26.43 -36.08
N THR A 174 -6.07 27.50 -35.32
CA THR A 174 -6.05 27.45 -33.84
C THR A 174 -7.39 27.00 -33.29
N LEU A 175 -8.50 27.46 -33.89
CA LEU A 175 -9.85 27.05 -33.48
C LEU A 175 -10.10 25.56 -33.74
N LEU A 176 -9.62 25.03 -34.87
CA LEU A 176 -9.68 23.60 -35.16
C LEU A 176 -8.82 22.78 -34.17
N ILE A 177 -7.59 23.20 -33.91
CA ILE A 177 -6.69 22.52 -32.96
C ILE A 177 -7.27 22.58 -31.54
N ALA A 178 -7.84 23.71 -31.13
CA ALA A 178 -8.52 23.87 -29.85
C ALA A 178 -9.74 22.96 -29.73
N PHE A 179 -10.53 22.79 -30.80
CA PHE A 179 -11.66 21.86 -30.82
C PHE A 179 -11.20 20.41 -30.70
N VAL A 180 -10.17 20.02 -31.46
CA VAL A 180 -9.57 18.67 -31.35
C VAL A 180 -9.00 18.44 -29.94
N LEU A 181 -8.38 19.45 -29.32
CA LEU A 181 -7.87 19.36 -27.96
C LEU A 181 -9.00 19.21 -26.95
N ALA A 182 -10.07 20.02 -27.04
CA ALA A 182 -11.24 19.92 -26.17
C ALA A 182 -11.93 18.55 -26.28
N CYS A 183 -12.07 18.02 -27.50
CA CYS A 183 -12.64 16.69 -27.73
C CYS A 183 -11.70 15.58 -27.22
N SER A 184 -10.41 15.61 -27.54
CA SER A 184 -9.47 14.56 -27.17
C SER A 184 -9.26 14.48 -25.66
N ALA A 185 -9.10 15.63 -24.99
CA ALA A 185 -9.00 15.72 -23.54
C ALA A 185 -10.36 15.74 -22.83
N ASN A 186 -11.48 15.66 -23.56
CA ASN A 186 -12.85 15.68 -23.05
C ASN A 186 -13.11 16.84 -22.06
N ILE A 187 -12.75 18.06 -22.47
CA ILE A 187 -12.89 19.27 -21.66
C ILE A 187 -14.23 19.92 -22.00
N ASP A 188 -15.27 19.53 -21.29
CA ASP A 188 -16.62 20.02 -21.46
C ASP A 188 -16.96 21.09 -20.42
N THR A 189 -17.10 22.34 -20.86
CA THR A 189 -17.36 23.47 -19.97
C THR A 189 -18.67 23.34 -19.18
N LEU A 190 -19.74 22.80 -19.79
CA LEU A 190 -21.03 22.67 -19.11
C LEU A 190 -20.96 21.62 -18.00
N TYR A 191 -20.29 20.50 -18.29
CA TYR A 191 -20.08 19.44 -17.31
C TYR A 191 -19.11 19.88 -16.20
N LEU A 192 -18.00 20.54 -16.55
CA LEU A 192 -17.03 21.06 -15.58
C LEU A 192 -17.67 22.07 -14.61
N ALA A 193 -18.46 23.01 -15.12
CA ALA A 193 -19.15 23.99 -14.28
C ALA A 193 -20.14 23.32 -13.32
N HIS A 194 -20.91 22.33 -13.81
CA HIS A 194 -21.83 21.56 -12.99
C HIS A 194 -21.07 20.78 -11.91
N MET A 195 -20.00 20.10 -12.29
CA MET A 195 -19.20 19.30 -11.37
C MET A 195 -18.57 20.14 -10.26
N LEU A 196 -17.96 21.27 -10.59
CA LEU A 196 -17.40 22.16 -9.57
C LEU A 196 -18.50 22.78 -8.70
N SER A 197 -19.74 22.86 -9.16
CA SER A 197 -20.85 23.34 -8.33
C SER A 197 -21.28 22.33 -7.26
N ILE A 198 -21.22 21.02 -7.56
CA ILE A 198 -21.65 19.96 -6.64
C ILE A 198 -20.49 19.37 -5.82
N ASP A 199 -19.27 19.39 -6.35
CA ASP A 199 -18.06 18.92 -5.67
C ASP A 199 -17.35 20.09 -4.98
N SER A 200 -17.54 20.19 -3.66
CA SER A 200 -16.87 21.21 -2.85
C SER A 200 -15.35 21.02 -2.77
N ALA A 201 -14.84 19.79 -2.89
CA ALA A 201 -13.43 19.47 -2.70
C ALA A 201 -12.58 19.97 -3.86
N THR A 202 -12.95 19.50 -5.05
CA THR A 202 -12.23 19.84 -6.27
C THR A 202 -12.38 21.33 -6.55
N ARG A 203 -13.54 21.93 -6.24
CA ARG A 203 -13.76 23.37 -6.35
C ARG A 203 -12.79 24.17 -5.47
N GLU A 204 -12.67 23.83 -4.19
CA GLU A 204 -11.78 24.55 -3.26
C GLU A 204 -10.30 24.38 -3.61
N ALA A 205 -9.89 23.18 -4.03
CA ALA A 205 -8.53 22.89 -4.45
C ALA A 205 -8.14 23.67 -5.71
N LEU A 206 -9.03 23.72 -6.70
CA LEU A 206 -8.81 24.47 -7.94
C LEU A 206 -8.81 25.97 -7.70
N ALA A 207 -9.75 26.50 -6.92
CA ALA A 207 -9.77 27.93 -6.58
C ALA A 207 -8.53 28.36 -5.80
N SER A 208 -7.99 27.49 -4.94
CA SER A 208 -6.76 27.76 -4.17
C SER A 208 -5.52 27.72 -5.05
N SER A 209 -5.44 26.74 -5.96
CA SER A 209 -4.40 26.68 -6.99
C SER A 209 -4.45 27.89 -7.92
N ALA A 210 -5.66 28.35 -8.26
CA ALA A 210 -5.88 29.53 -9.10
C ALA A 210 -5.40 30.81 -8.40
N THR A 211 -5.62 30.90 -7.08
CA THR A 211 -5.13 32.02 -6.25
C THR A 211 -3.61 32.01 -6.15
N GLN A 212 -2.98 30.83 -6.11
CA GLN A 212 -1.52 30.70 -6.13
C GLN A 212 -0.94 31.07 -7.50
N ALA A 213 -1.55 30.60 -8.58
CA ALA A 213 -1.15 30.91 -9.95
C ALA A 213 -1.19 32.41 -10.26
N ALA A 214 -2.18 33.13 -9.71
CA ALA A 214 -2.32 34.57 -9.86
C ALA A 214 -1.13 35.37 -9.31
N LYS A 215 -0.35 34.82 -8.38
CA LYS A 215 0.83 35.49 -7.78
C LYS A 215 2.07 35.47 -8.66
N ALA A 216 2.08 34.67 -9.73
CA ALA A 216 3.23 34.58 -10.62
C ALA A 216 3.38 35.82 -11.52
N ASP A 217 4.59 36.04 -12.04
CA ASP A 217 4.87 37.16 -12.95
C ASP A 217 4.47 36.86 -14.39
N THR A 218 4.62 35.61 -14.84
CA THR A 218 4.28 35.16 -16.20
C THR A 218 3.25 34.02 -16.21
N PRO A 219 2.47 33.83 -17.31
CA PRO A 219 1.55 32.70 -17.46
C PRO A 219 2.21 31.33 -17.27
N GLU A 220 3.44 31.17 -17.76
CA GLU A 220 4.19 29.91 -17.66
C GLU A 220 4.64 29.64 -16.22
N ALA A 221 5.05 30.68 -15.48
CA ALA A 221 5.35 30.58 -14.06
C ALA A 221 4.08 30.30 -13.23
N ALA A 222 2.94 30.87 -13.64
CA ALA A 222 1.64 30.65 -13.01
C ALA A 222 1.26 29.17 -13.01
N VAL A 223 1.34 28.51 -14.16
CA VAL A 223 1.05 27.07 -14.30
C VAL A 223 2.06 26.21 -13.56
N LYS A 224 3.35 26.56 -13.54
CA LYS A 224 4.35 25.82 -12.75
C LYS A 224 4.12 25.95 -11.24
N SER A 225 3.61 27.10 -10.78
CA SER A 225 3.30 27.36 -9.38
C SER A 225 1.98 26.74 -8.92
N ALA A 226 1.02 26.61 -9.84
CA ALA A 226 -0.24 25.93 -9.61
C ALA A 226 0.02 24.42 -9.56
N LYS A 227 0.21 23.86 -8.36
CA LYS A 227 0.32 22.41 -8.14
C LYS A 227 -1.04 21.71 -8.41
N VAL A 228 -1.56 21.81 -9.63
CA VAL A 228 -2.86 21.26 -10.02
C VAL A 228 -2.73 19.76 -10.16
N SER A 229 -3.21 19.02 -9.15
CA SER A 229 -3.37 17.58 -9.23
C SER A 229 -4.61 17.24 -10.05
N LEU A 230 -4.45 16.45 -11.10
CA LEU A 230 -5.54 15.93 -11.93
C LEU A 230 -6.35 14.81 -11.24
N ALA A 231 -5.94 14.38 -10.04
CA ALA A 231 -6.55 13.26 -9.32
C ALA A 231 -7.65 13.70 -8.32
N PRO A 232 -8.56 12.80 -7.91
CA PRO A 232 -9.54 13.01 -6.85
C PRO A 232 -8.93 13.64 -5.60
N THR A 233 -9.40 14.82 -5.23
CA THR A 233 -9.00 15.46 -3.98
C THR A 233 -9.80 14.85 -2.84
N SER A 234 -9.17 13.97 -2.07
CA SER A 234 -9.68 13.34 -0.84
C SER A 234 -10.09 14.32 0.26
N SER A 235 -9.90 15.64 0.05
CA SER A 235 -9.96 16.64 1.10
C SER A 235 -11.33 17.24 1.39
N ALA A 236 -12.36 17.21 0.51
CA ALA A 236 -13.70 17.70 0.90
C ALA A 236 -14.87 16.70 0.86
N ALA A 237 -14.62 15.42 0.57
CA ALA A 237 -15.40 14.35 1.20
C ALA A 237 -15.40 14.52 2.73
N SER A 238 -14.25 14.94 3.28
CA SER A 238 -14.06 15.14 4.73
C SER A 238 -14.97 16.23 5.31
N VAL A 239 -15.15 17.37 4.62
CA VAL A 239 -15.88 18.54 5.16
C VAL A 239 -17.40 18.33 5.15
N ALA A 240 -17.96 17.70 4.11
CA ALA A 240 -19.38 17.34 4.06
C ALA A 240 -19.72 16.19 5.03
N SER A 241 -18.80 15.23 5.22
CA SER A 241 -18.94 14.14 6.19
C SER A 241 -18.87 14.63 7.64
N ALA A 242 -18.04 15.64 7.94
CA ALA A 242 -17.87 16.18 9.28
C ALA A 242 -19.14 16.89 9.79
N ALA A 243 -19.83 17.67 8.94
CA ALA A 243 -21.07 18.35 9.35
C ALA A 243 -22.24 17.37 9.60
N SER A 244 -22.29 16.26 8.84
CA SER A 244 -23.31 15.21 9.02
C SER A 244 -22.99 14.27 10.18
N ALA A 245 -21.70 14.03 10.46
CA ALA A 245 -21.24 13.20 11.58
C ALA A 245 -21.42 13.91 12.93
N ASN A 246 -21.21 15.24 12.98
CA ASN A 246 -21.45 16.03 14.18
C ASN A 246 -22.93 16.03 14.57
N ASN A 247 -23.85 16.19 13.63
CA ASN A 247 -25.30 16.09 13.91
C ASN A 247 -25.70 14.67 14.38
N ALA A 248 -25.15 13.62 13.76
CA ALA A 248 -25.43 12.24 14.18
C ALA A 248 -24.95 11.97 15.62
N LEU A 249 -23.76 12.46 15.98
CA LEU A 249 -23.21 12.35 17.32
C LEU A 249 -24.00 13.17 18.35
N ASP A 250 -24.43 14.39 18.00
CA ASP A 250 -25.23 15.24 18.88
C ASP A 250 -26.63 14.65 19.14
N ILE A 251 -27.26 14.06 18.11
CA ILE A 251 -28.52 13.32 18.26
C ILE A 251 -28.31 12.08 19.12
N ASP A 252 -27.23 11.33 18.89
CA ASP A 252 -26.90 10.12 19.65
C ASP A 252 -26.66 10.44 21.14
N ASN A 253 -25.91 11.50 21.42
CA ASN A 253 -25.67 11.99 22.78
C ASN A 253 -26.95 12.45 23.49
N ALA A 254 -27.85 13.16 22.80
CA ALA A 254 -29.15 13.56 23.35
C ALA A 254 -30.05 12.36 23.68
N LEU A 255 -30.03 11.31 22.84
CA LEU A 255 -30.74 10.06 23.11
C LEU A 255 -30.13 9.27 24.27
N ILE A 256 -28.79 9.20 24.37
CA ILE A 256 -28.10 8.60 25.53
C ILE A 256 -28.50 9.32 26.82
N GLY A 257 -28.45 10.66 26.82
CA GLY A 257 -28.82 11.48 27.97
C GLY A 257 -30.27 11.26 28.39
N ALA A 258 -31.20 11.16 27.44
CA ALA A 258 -32.60 10.82 27.71
C ALA A 258 -32.76 9.41 28.31
N THR A 259 -32.03 8.41 27.79
CA THR A 259 -32.06 7.03 28.33
C THR A 259 -31.49 6.94 29.73
N GLN A 260 -30.37 7.61 30.01
CA GLN A 260 -29.75 7.66 31.34
C GLN A 260 -30.66 8.37 32.35
N ALA A 261 -31.19 9.55 32.00
CA ALA A 261 -32.08 10.29 32.89
C ALA A 261 -33.39 9.52 33.16
N LEU A 262 -33.93 8.81 32.17
CA LEU A 262 -35.09 7.94 32.36
C LEU A 262 -34.74 6.78 33.31
N ARG A 263 -33.59 6.12 33.13
CA ARG A 263 -33.10 5.03 34.00
C ARG A 263 -32.89 5.50 35.44
N ASP A 264 -32.23 6.64 35.65
CA ASP A 264 -31.95 7.19 36.98
C ASP A 264 -33.25 7.53 37.71
N LEU A 265 -34.25 8.06 36.99
CA LEU A 265 -35.60 8.27 37.53
C LEU A 265 -36.23 6.94 38.00
N MET A 266 -36.00 5.84 37.28
CA MET A 266 -36.43 4.51 37.72
C MET A 266 -35.64 3.98 38.91
N ILE A 267 -34.37 4.33 39.07
CA ILE A 267 -33.48 3.84 40.13
C ILE A 267 -33.63 4.62 41.44
N ASP A 268 -34.03 5.88 41.36
CA ASP A 268 -34.12 6.76 42.52
C ASP A 268 -35.55 6.89 43.07
N ASN A 269 -36.59 6.73 42.24
CA ASN A 269 -37.97 6.93 42.68
C ASN A 269 -38.72 5.60 42.89
N ALA A 270 -38.87 5.21 44.15
CA ALA A 270 -39.51 3.96 44.53
C ALA A 270 -41.01 3.91 44.21
N GLU A 271 -41.73 5.03 44.26
CA GLU A 271 -43.14 5.11 43.85
C GLU A 271 -43.28 4.88 42.33
N PHE A 272 -42.36 5.44 41.53
CA PHE A 272 -42.26 5.19 40.09
C PHE A 272 -42.01 3.70 39.78
N ARG A 273 -41.11 3.04 40.52
CA ARG A 273 -40.86 1.59 40.36
C ARG A 273 -42.07 0.73 40.72
N GLN A 274 -42.74 1.04 41.82
CA GLN A 274 -43.93 0.30 42.27
C GLN A 274 -45.12 0.48 41.34
N PHE A 275 -45.23 1.64 40.67
CA PHE A 275 -46.25 1.85 39.65
C PHE A 275 -46.01 0.99 38.39
N CYS A 276 -44.76 0.62 38.12
CA CYS A 276 -44.35 -0.03 36.87
C CYS A 276 -43.98 -1.53 36.99
N LEU A 277 -43.93 -2.13 38.18
CA LEU A 277 -43.56 -3.55 38.39
C LEU A 277 -44.65 -4.34 39.12
N PRO A 278 -44.90 -5.63 38.77
CA PRO A 278 -45.81 -6.49 39.52
C PRO A 278 -45.18 -6.97 40.84
N ASN A 279 -46.02 -7.30 41.83
CA ASN A 279 -45.63 -7.37 43.25
C ASN A 279 -44.86 -8.63 43.68
N SER A 280 -44.66 -9.67 42.86
CA SER A 280 -43.90 -10.88 43.26
C SER A 280 -43.36 -11.71 42.08
N PRO A 281 -42.26 -12.49 42.25
CA PRO A 281 -41.66 -13.31 41.19
C PRO A 281 -42.50 -14.58 40.96
N GLY A 282 -43.19 -14.65 39.82
CA GLY A 282 -43.99 -15.81 39.41
C GLY A 282 -45.37 -15.48 38.82
N GLU A 283 -45.85 -14.24 38.96
CA GLU A 283 -47.10 -13.81 38.31
C GLU A 283 -46.83 -13.29 36.89
N THR A 284 -47.53 -13.82 35.89
CA THR A 284 -47.69 -13.17 34.58
C THR A 284 -48.53 -11.91 34.77
N CYS A 285 -48.07 -10.79 34.20
CA CYS A 285 -48.67 -9.46 34.37
C CYS A 285 -50.21 -9.50 34.32
N PRO A 286 -50.91 -9.09 35.39
CA PRO A 286 -52.37 -9.10 35.40
C PRO A 286 -52.87 -7.92 34.57
N ASN A 287 -53.36 -8.24 33.37
CA ASN A 287 -54.03 -7.42 32.35
C ASN A 287 -53.15 -7.05 31.11
N PRO A 288 -53.29 -7.79 29.99
CA PRO A 288 -52.40 -7.69 28.82
C PRO A 288 -52.54 -6.42 27.97
N ALA A 289 -53.60 -5.64 28.15
CA ALA A 289 -53.98 -4.65 27.13
C ALA A 289 -53.38 -3.24 27.29
N LEU A 290 -52.92 -2.84 28.48
CA LEU A 290 -52.54 -1.43 28.71
C LEU A 290 -51.27 -1.19 29.56
N ARG A 291 -50.77 -2.19 30.32
CA ARG A 291 -49.65 -1.96 31.25
C ARG A 291 -48.25 -2.23 30.67
N CYS A 292 -48.13 -2.94 29.55
CA CYS A 292 -46.83 -3.27 28.98
C CYS A 292 -46.30 -2.23 27.98
N GLN A 293 -47.17 -1.59 27.17
CA GLN A 293 -46.73 -0.59 26.16
C GLN A 293 -46.27 0.74 26.78
N ASN A 294 -46.83 1.09 27.93
CA ASN A 294 -46.43 2.28 28.69
C ASN A 294 -45.41 1.94 29.79
N SER A 295 -44.80 0.75 29.74
CA SER A 295 -43.71 0.38 30.63
C SER A 295 -42.48 1.23 30.32
N PRO A 296 -41.81 1.83 31.32
CA PRO A 296 -40.59 2.59 31.12
C PRO A 296 -39.49 1.76 30.45
N TYR A 297 -39.47 0.44 30.68
CA TYR A 297 -38.55 -0.49 30.04
C TYR A 297 -38.79 -0.60 28.53
N HIS A 298 -40.06 -0.63 28.09
CA HIS A 298 -40.40 -0.64 26.66
C HIS A 298 -39.95 0.66 25.97
N TRP A 299 -40.03 1.80 26.65
CA TRP A 299 -39.56 3.07 26.11
C TRP A 299 -38.04 3.21 26.11
N ILE A 300 -37.33 2.65 27.10
CA ILE A 300 -35.86 2.51 27.08
C ILE A 300 -35.42 1.67 25.88
N ASP A 301 -36.09 0.54 25.65
CA ASP A 301 -35.80 -0.32 24.50
C ASP A 301 -36.07 0.40 23.18
N ARG A 302 -37.16 1.18 23.09
CA ARG A 302 -37.50 1.96 21.89
C ARG A 302 -36.50 3.09 21.63
N LEU A 303 -36.06 3.82 22.67
CA LEU A 303 -34.99 4.83 22.54
C LEU A 303 -33.68 4.21 22.06
N TYR A 304 -33.37 3.01 22.55
CA TYR A 304 -32.20 2.25 22.13
C TYR A 304 -32.29 1.79 20.67
N GLN A 305 -33.45 1.28 20.24
CA GLN A 305 -33.71 0.93 18.84
C GLN A 305 -33.64 2.15 17.90
N ASN A 306 -34.11 3.31 18.37
CA ASN A 306 -33.99 4.56 17.63
C ASN A 306 -32.52 4.99 17.47
N ARG A 307 -31.67 4.90 18.52
CA ARG A 307 -30.22 5.13 18.40
C ARG A 307 -29.59 4.22 17.33
N GLN A 308 -29.92 2.93 17.37
CA GLN A 308 -29.43 1.95 16.39
C GLN A 308 -29.88 2.30 14.96
N SER A 309 -31.13 2.75 14.79
CA SER A 309 -31.69 3.12 13.49
C SER A 309 -31.15 4.46 12.95
N ILE A 310 -30.78 5.40 13.84
CA ILE A 310 -30.09 6.66 13.46
C ILE A 310 -28.67 6.37 12.99
N ALA A 311 -27.92 5.53 13.72
CA ALA A 311 -26.59 5.08 13.29
C ALA A 311 -26.68 4.49 11.88
N LYS A 312 -27.71 3.68 11.62
CA LYS A 312 -28.01 3.14 10.30
C LYS A 312 -28.33 4.17 9.22
N SER A 313 -29.18 5.15 9.52
CA SER A 313 -29.66 6.14 8.54
C SER A 313 -28.59 7.16 8.14
N TYR A 314 -27.62 7.44 9.01
CA TYR A 314 -26.48 8.32 8.70
C TYR A 314 -25.24 7.57 8.18
N LEU A 315 -25.10 6.26 8.47
CA LEU A 315 -23.88 5.49 8.19
C LEU A 315 -24.09 4.28 7.25
N ASN A 316 -25.32 3.99 6.81
CA ASN A 316 -25.66 2.86 5.91
C ASN A 316 -25.05 1.51 6.35
N LEU A 317 -25.30 1.10 7.59
CA LEU A 317 -24.81 -0.17 8.16
C LEU A 317 -25.92 -1.26 8.13
N ASP A 318 -25.61 -2.49 7.74
CA ASP A 318 -26.60 -3.57 7.55
C ASP A 318 -27.23 -4.13 8.84
N GLU A 319 -28.41 -4.77 8.72
CA GLU A 319 -29.28 -5.26 9.81
C GLU A 319 -28.72 -6.28 10.80
N GLU A 320 -27.65 -6.98 10.47
CA GLU A 320 -27.20 -8.12 11.27
C GLU A 320 -26.30 -7.77 12.47
N VAL A 321 -25.65 -6.59 12.46
CA VAL A 321 -24.61 -6.24 13.45
C VAL A 321 -25.18 -5.71 14.78
N LEU A 322 -26.47 -5.36 14.84
CA LEU A 322 -27.06 -4.63 15.99
C LEU A 322 -28.05 -5.43 16.83
N LYS A 323 -28.26 -6.73 16.56
CA LYS A 323 -29.14 -7.56 17.40
C LYS A 323 -28.45 -7.90 18.73
N PRO A 324 -29.04 -7.60 19.91
CA PRO A 324 -28.46 -7.98 21.18
C PRO A 324 -28.53 -9.50 21.36
N SER A 325 -27.50 -10.10 21.99
CA SER A 325 -27.35 -11.55 22.11
C SER A 325 -28.42 -12.26 22.98
N ASN A 326 -29.38 -11.53 23.54
CA ASN A 326 -30.43 -12.09 24.40
C ASN A 326 -31.77 -11.39 24.12
N GLN A 327 -32.46 -11.78 23.05
CA GLN A 327 -33.92 -11.64 23.02
C GLN A 327 -34.51 -12.75 23.88
N ALA A 328 -35.19 -12.39 24.97
CA ALA A 328 -36.04 -13.33 25.69
C ALA A 328 -37.10 -13.91 24.72
N PRO A 329 -37.45 -15.20 24.81
CA PRO A 329 -38.42 -15.80 23.91
C PRO A 329 -39.79 -15.13 24.13
N GLY A 330 -40.19 -14.22 23.24
CA GLY A 330 -41.49 -13.56 23.33
C GLY A 330 -41.66 -12.22 22.59
N CYS A 331 -40.61 -11.51 22.20
CA CYS A 331 -40.75 -10.23 21.49
C CYS A 331 -40.17 -10.31 20.07
N ALA A 332 -41.03 -10.56 19.10
CA ALA A 332 -40.68 -10.53 17.67
C ALA A 332 -40.17 -9.14 17.27
N GLY A 333 -39.06 -9.11 16.51
CA GLY A 333 -38.44 -7.88 16.03
C GLY A 333 -39.35 -7.07 15.12
N THR A 334 -39.47 -5.77 15.40
CA THR A 334 -40.05 -4.79 14.47
C THR A 334 -38.95 -4.22 13.56
N PRO A 335 -39.26 -3.87 12.30
CA PRO A 335 -38.25 -3.49 11.31
C PRO A 335 -37.61 -2.12 11.58
N PRO A 336 -36.41 -1.86 11.04
CA PRO A 336 -35.63 -0.65 11.24
C PRO A 336 -36.42 0.58 10.76
N GLN A 337 -36.37 1.64 11.57
CA GLN A 337 -37.17 2.82 11.37
C GLN A 337 -36.42 3.89 10.57
N ASP A 338 -37.11 4.58 9.66
CA ASP A 338 -36.54 5.73 8.95
C ASP A 338 -36.55 7.00 9.82
N LEU A 339 -35.85 8.05 9.37
CA LEU A 339 -35.74 9.32 10.12
C LEU A 339 -37.11 9.99 10.38
N PHE A 340 -38.15 9.69 9.60
CA PHE A 340 -39.50 10.21 9.83
C PHE A 340 -40.24 9.44 10.94
N GLN A 341 -40.08 8.12 10.97
CA GLN A 341 -40.66 7.24 11.98
C GLN A 341 -40.01 7.43 13.35
N ILE A 342 -38.68 7.60 13.39
CA ILE A 342 -37.95 7.90 14.63
C ILE A 342 -38.43 9.22 15.26
N ARG A 343 -38.69 10.23 14.43
CA ARG A 343 -39.24 11.52 14.86
C ARG A 343 -40.67 11.39 15.44
N HIS A 344 -41.50 10.53 14.86
CA HIS A 344 -42.85 10.24 15.37
C HIS A 344 -42.78 9.55 16.74
N ASP A 345 -41.93 8.52 16.87
CA ASP A 345 -41.74 7.74 18.10
C ASP A 345 -41.24 8.57 19.29
N LEU A 346 -40.31 9.51 19.05
CA LEU A 346 -39.84 10.45 20.08
C LEU A 346 -40.95 11.42 20.53
N SER A 347 -41.88 11.76 19.64
CA SER A 347 -43.00 12.64 19.95
C SER A 347 -44.07 11.92 20.78
N GLU A 348 -44.36 10.66 20.48
CA GLU A 348 -45.25 9.79 21.28
C GLU A 348 -44.69 9.54 22.70
N LEU A 349 -43.37 9.37 22.84
CA LEU A 349 -42.73 9.21 24.14
C LEU A 349 -42.92 10.45 25.04
N ILE A 350 -42.80 11.65 24.49
CA ILE A 350 -43.05 12.91 25.22
C ILE A 350 -44.51 12.96 25.69
N ILE A 351 -45.45 12.60 24.81
CA ILE A 351 -46.88 12.56 25.11
C ILE A 351 -47.18 11.53 26.22
N ALA A 352 -46.58 10.34 26.14
CA ALA A 352 -46.76 9.26 27.12
C ALA A 352 -46.21 9.64 28.51
N ILE A 353 -45.03 10.28 28.58
CA ILE A 353 -44.46 10.82 29.82
C ILE A 353 -45.40 11.88 30.42
N GLY A 354 -45.97 12.76 29.58
CA GLY A 354 -46.93 13.78 30.00
C GLY A 354 -48.31 13.23 30.44
N GLN A 355 -48.79 12.15 29.83
CA GLN A 355 -50.09 11.53 30.16
C GLN A 355 -50.04 10.64 31.41
N THR A 356 -48.88 10.05 31.70
CA THR A 356 -48.68 9.17 32.88
C THR A 356 -48.70 9.97 34.19
N PHE A 357 -48.55 11.30 34.12
CA PHE A 357 -48.58 12.21 35.26
C PHE A 357 -49.49 13.42 35.01
N PRO A 358 -50.82 13.27 35.17
CA PRO A 358 -51.71 14.42 35.18
C PRO A 358 -51.54 15.17 36.52
N ASP A 359 -50.86 16.30 36.44
CA ASP A 359 -50.79 17.38 37.44
C ASP A 359 -49.93 17.12 38.72
N PRO A 360 -48.69 17.65 38.77
CA PRO A 360 -47.82 17.56 39.93
C PRO A 360 -48.28 18.41 41.13
N THR A 361 -49.44 19.08 41.08
CA THR A 361 -49.97 19.82 42.23
C THR A 361 -50.67 18.95 43.28
N ARG A 362 -50.83 17.63 43.06
CA ARG A 362 -51.42 16.72 44.08
C ARG A 362 -50.43 16.01 45.00
N LYS A 363 -49.13 16.04 44.70
CA LYS A 363 -48.05 15.69 45.63
C LYS A 363 -46.88 16.63 45.33
N ASN A 364 -46.53 17.49 46.29
CA ASN A 364 -45.53 18.55 46.19
C ASN A 364 -44.08 18.05 45.99
N ASP A 365 -43.79 17.34 44.91
CA ASP A 365 -42.45 16.87 44.59
C ASP A 365 -41.86 17.65 43.40
N LYS A 366 -41.23 18.79 43.73
CA LYS A 366 -40.55 19.65 42.75
C LYS A 366 -39.37 18.94 42.07
N ASP A 367 -38.74 17.97 42.73
CA ASP A 367 -37.59 17.25 42.20
C ASP A 367 -38.02 16.29 41.09
N LEU A 368 -39.13 15.59 41.29
CA LEU A 368 -39.72 14.72 40.27
C LEU A 368 -40.07 15.50 38.99
N LYS A 369 -40.67 16.70 39.15
CA LYS A 369 -41.00 17.56 38.01
C LYS A 369 -39.74 18.01 37.25
N ALA A 370 -38.70 18.46 37.97
CA ALA A 370 -37.46 18.91 37.35
C ALA A 370 -36.75 17.78 36.58
N ARG A 371 -36.80 16.55 37.08
CA ARG A 371 -36.24 15.36 36.40
C ARG A 371 -37.03 14.99 35.15
N ILE A 372 -38.36 15.06 35.20
CA ILE A 372 -39.23 14.83 34.03
C ILE A 372 -38.99 15.91 32.95
N ASP A 373 -38.85 17.17 33.35
CA ASP A 373 -38.56 18.28 32.42
C ASP A 373 -37.18 18.10 31.76
N LYS A 374 -36.17 17.59 32.49
CA LYS A 374 -34.83 17.29 31.97
C LYS A 374 -34.87 16.20 30.90
N ILE A 375 -35.60 15.11 31.13
CA ILE A 375 -35.80 14.02 30.15
C ILE A 375 -36.48 14.57 28.89
N THR A 376 -37.57 15.34 29.09
CA THR A 376 -38.34 15.93 27.99
C THR A 376 -37.51 16.89 27.14
N THR A 377 -36.59 17.64 27.75
CA THR A 377 -35.69 18.57 27.05
C THR A 377 -34.70 17.84 26.14
N GLN A 378 -34.09 16.76 26.64
CA GLN A 378 -33.15 15.93 25.88
C GLN A 378 -33.83 15.29 24.65
N ILE A 379 -35.06 14.78 24.83
CA ILE A 379 -35.84 14.19 23.74
C ILE A 379 -36.23 15.24 22.69
N ASN A 380 -36.62 16.45 23.12
CA ASN A 380 -36.93 17.55 22.20
C ASN A 380 -35.72 18.02 21.39
N GLN A 381 -34.53 18.07 21.99
CA GLN A 381 -33.30 18.45 21.31
C GLN A 381 -32.93 17.47 20.19
N ALA A 382 -33.02 16.16 20.45
CA ALA A 382 -32.84 15.13 19.44
C ALA A 382 -33.86 15.27 18.29
N ASN A 383 -35.13 15.54 18.61
CA ASN A 383 -36.20 15.70 17.62
C ASN A 383 -35.98 16.93 16.70
N GLN A 384 -35.46 18.05 17.24
CA GLN A 384 -35.17 19.25 16.44
C GLN A 384 -34.00 19.06 15.47
N LEU A 385 -32.93 18.39 15.89
CA LEU A 385 -31.76 18.13 15.05
C LEU A 385 -32.10 17.21 13.86
N ILE A 386 -32.91 16.18 14.08
CA ILE A 386 -33.40 15.28 13.02
C ILE A 386 -34.24 16.05 11.97
N ALA A 387 -35.03 17.04 12.40
CA ALA A 387 -35.86 17.83 11.50
C ALA A 387 -35.06 18.76 10.54
N PHE A 388 -33.82 19.11 10.88
CA PHE A 388 -32.93 19.95 10.07
C PHE A 388 -32.35 19.18 8.88
N ASP A 389 -31.87 17.96 9.08
CA ASP A 389 -31.23 17.15 8.03
C ASP A 389 -32.23 16.56 7.02
N VAL A 390 -33.45 16.23 7.46
CA VAL A 390 -34.56 15.82 6.57
C VAL A 390 -34.90 16.91 5.53
N LYS A 391 -34.67 18.21 5.84
CA LYS A 391 -34.86 19.33 4.88
C LYS A 391 -33.73 19.45 3.85
N ARG A 392 -32.52 18.97 4.14
CA ARG A 392 -31.30 19.14 3.31
C ARG A 392 -31.20 18.11 2.18
N LEU A 393 -31.67 16.88 2.40
CA LEU A 393 -31.55 15.75 1.47
C LEU A 393 -32.68 15.66 0.42
N ALA A 394 -33.81 16.33 0.64
CA ALA A 394 -35.00 16.24 -0.20
C ALA A 394 -34.87 16.72 -1.68
N PRO A 395 -34.02 17.69 -2.07
CA PRO A 395 -33.97 18.18 -3.46
C PRO A 395 -33.06 17.39 -4.42
N ILE A 396 -32.07 16.63 -3.91
CA ILE A 396 -30.93 16.15 -4.71
C ILE A 396 -31.25 14.88 -5.52
N GLY A 397 -32.16 14.02 -5.04
CA GLY A 397 -32.58 12.80 -5.73
C GLY A 397 -33.57 12.98 -6.88
N LYS A 398 -34.08 14.20 -7.13
CA LYS A 398 -35.12 14.45 -8.16
C LYS A 398 -34.59 14.99 -9.49
N GLY A 399 -33.34 15.45 -9.58
CA GLY A 399 -32.78 16.13 -10.77
C GLY A 399 -32.30 15.19 -11.89
N ILE A 400 -30.99 14.95 -11.95
CA ILE A 400 -30.31 14.23 -13.05
C ILE A 400 -30.76 12.77 -13.15
N CYS A 401 -30.87 12.09 -12.01
CA CYS A 401 -31.24 10.67 -11.97
C CYS A 401 -32.74 10.43 -11.79
N GLY A 402 -33.53 11.48 -11.52
CA GLY A 402 -34.93 11.37 -11.12
C GLY A 402 -35.84 10.73 -12.17
N GLY A 403 -35.55 10.97 -13.45
CA GLY A 403 -36.31 10.46 -14.60
C GLY A 403 -35.84 9.12 -15.16
N LEU A 404 -34.78 8.52 -14.61
CA LEU A 404 -34.25 7.24 -15.07
C LEU A 404 -35.06 6.06 -14.51
N ARG A 405 -35.08 4.93 -15.23
CA ARG A 405 -35.67 3.66 -14.76
C ARG A 405 -34.60 2.82 -14.04
N SER A 406 -34.98 1.96 -13.09
CA SER A 406 -34.04 0.97 -12.51
C SER A 406 -33.65 -0.05 -13.61
N PRO A 407 -32.36 -0.45 -13.75
CA PRO A 407 -31.22 -0.23 -12.84
C PRO A 407 -30.42 1.08 -13.06
N PHE A 408 -30.71 1.85 -14.12
CA PHE A 408 -29.95 3.07 -14.44
C PHE A 408 -30.12 4.20 -13.42
N LYS A 409 -31.27 4.26 -12.75
CA LYS A 409 -31.53 5.23 -11.67
C LYS A 409 -30.64 5.00 -10.45
N GLU A 410 -30.48 3.73 -10.06
CA GLU A 410 -29.61 3.35 -8.93
C GLU A 410 -28.15 3.65 -9.26
N GLU A 411 -27.70 3.26 -10.45
CA GLU A 411 -26.31 3.52 -10.88
C GLU A 411 -26.00 5.01 -11.04
N CYS A 412 -26.92 5.78 -11.62
CA CYS A 412 -26.77 7.24 -11.71
C CYS A 412 -26.73 7.89 -10.32
N THR A 413 -27.58 7.43 -9.39
CA THR A 413 -27.62 7.98 -8.02
C THR A 413 -26.33 7.65 -7.28
N ARG A 414 -25.80 6.44 -7.45
CA ARG A 414 -24.49 6.02 -6.91
C ARG A 414 -23.37 6.92 -7.43
N LEU A 415 -23.29 7.13 -8.74
CA LEU A 415 -22.29 8.00 -9.37
C LEU A 415 -22.46 9.47 -8.99
N GLN A 416 -23.70 9.96 -8.78
CA GLN A 416 -23.96 11.33 -8.32
C GLN A 416 -23.48 11.55 -6.87
N ILE A 417 -23.66 10.55 -6.01
CA ILE A 417 -23.15 10.57 -4.63
C ILE A 417 -21.61 10.55 -4.64
N ALA A 418 -20.99 9.69 -5.46
CA ALA A 418 -19.54 9.64 -5.65
C ALA A 418 -18.98 11.00 -6.14
N ALA A 419 -19.65 11.61 -7.11
CA ALA A 419 -19.31 12.94 -7.62
C ALA A 419 -19.38 14.02 -6.53
N SER A 420 -20.44 14.03 -5.71
CA SER A 420 -20.58 15.00 -4.61
C SER A 420 -19.54 14.85 -3.50
N ARG A 421 -18.92 13.66 -3.41
CA ARG A 421 -17.83 13.35 -2.47
C ARG A 421 -16.45 13.68 -3.06
N GLY A 422 -16.38 14.14 -4.31
CA GLY A 422 -15.14 14.48 -4.99
C GLY A 422 -14.29 13.28 -5.41
N GLU A 423 -14.91 12.11 -5.51
CA GLU A 423 -14.25 10.84 -5.91
C GLU A 423 -13.79 10.85 -7.38
N PHE A 424 -14.29 11.79 -8.19
CA PHE A 424 -13.94 11.92 -9.61
C PHE A 424 -12.71 12.79 -9.88
N GLY A 425 -12.32 13.66 -8.94
CA GLY A 425 -11.25 14.65 -9.14
C GLY A 425 -11.56 15.69 -10.20
N ILE A 426 -10.53 16.17 -10.89
CA ILE A 426 -10.72 17.14 -11.98
C ILE A 426 -11.48 16.44 -13.11
N PRO A 427 -12.71 16.86 -13.47
CA PRO A 427 -13.59 16.12 -14.38
C PRO A 427 -13.21 16.32 -15.86
N ILE A 428 -11.97 15.98 -16.21
CA ILE A 428 -11.44 15.98 -17.58
C ILE A 428 -11.01 14.58 -17.99
N GLY A 429 -11.00 14.30 -19.28
CA GLY A 429 -10.68 12.99 -19.82
C GLY A 429 -11.87 12.03 -19.81
N ARG A 430 -11.61 10.77 -20.12
CA ARG A 430 -12.63 9.72 -20.28
C ARG A 430 -12.39 8.56 -19.31
N GLY A 431 -12.13 8.87 -18.04
CA GLY A 431 -12.12 7.83 -17.01
C GLY A 431 -13.50 7.18 -16.91
N GLU A 432 -13.57 5.89 -16.58
CA GLU A 432 -14.80 5.09 -16.65
C GLU A 432 -15.98 5.78 -15.94
N ASP A 433 -15.85 6.10 -14.65
CA ASP A 433 -16.92 6.71 -13.86
C ASP A 433 -17.24 8.16 -14.29
N THR A 434 -16.21 8.96 -14.58
CA THR A 434 -16.39 10.33 -15.08
C THR A 434 -17.14 10.38 -16.40
N TRP A 435 -16.78 9.50 -17.34
CA TRP A 435 -17.38 9.43 -18.65
C TRP A 435 -18.81 8.90 -18.56
N GLN A 436 -19.04 7.86 -17.76
CA GLN A 436 -20.38 7.33 -17.54
C GLN A 436 -21.29 8.36 -16.90
N PHE A 437 -20.84 9.08 -15.87
CA PHE A 437 -21.65 10.12 -15.24
C PHE A 437 -21.87 11.34 -16.14
N GLN A 438 -20.89 11.73 -16.95
CA GLN A 438 -21.07 12.76 -17.98
C GLN A 438 -22.15 12.37 -19.00
N GLN A 439 -22.20 11.10 -19.40
CA GLN A 439 -23.27 10.61 -20.26
C GLN A 439 -24.64 10.64 -19.57
N TYR A 440 -24.73 10.37 -18.27
CA TYR A 440 -25.97 10.55 -17.51
C TYR A 440 -26.37 12.03 -17.40
N TYR A 441 -25.42 12.93 -17.13
CA TYR A 441 -25.66 14.37 -17.07
C TYR A 441 -26.22 14.95 -18.38
N HIS A 442 -25.70 14.51 -19.51
CA HIS A 442 -26.20 14.93 -20.81
C HIS A 442 -27.47 14.20 -21.26
N GLY A 443 -27.86 13.11 -20.62
CA GLY A 443 -29.00 12.28 -21.04
C GLY A 443 -28.68 11.35 -22.22
N ILE A 444 -27.40 10.98 -22.39
CA ILE A 444 -26.93 10.03 -23.41
C ILE A 444 -27.09 8.58 -22.91
N LYS A 445 -26.96 8.35 -21.61
CA LYS A 445 -27.05 7.02 -20.99
C LYS A 445 -28.34 6.86 -20.18
N GLY A 446 -28.98 5.71 -20.29
CA GLY A 446 -30.22 5.39 -19.56
C GLY A 446 -31.51 5.97 -20.16
N GLN A 447 -31.44 6.53 -21.37
CA GLN A 447 -32.57 7.11 -22.08
C GLN A 447 -32.87 6.34 -23.37
N ASN A 448 -34.15 6.08 -23.63
CA ASN A 448 -34.60 5.30 -24.80
C ASN A 448 -35.24 6.16 -25.90
N ASP A 449 -35.38 7.47 -25.69
CA ASP A 449 -35.95 8.40 -26.67
C ASP A 449 -34.86 8.90 -27.64
N PRO A 450 -34.97 8.63 -28.95
CA PRO A 450 -34.00 9.08 -29.95
C PRO A 450 -33.81 10.60 -29.97
N LEU A 451 -34.87 11.39 -29.72
CA LEU A 451 -34.75 12.86 -29.68
C LEU A 451 -33.94 13.31 -28.48
N ALA A 452 -34.19 12.74 -27.30
CA ALA A 452 -33.42 13.05 -26.10
C ALA A 452 -31.94 12.63 -26.22
N LEU A 453 -31.65 11.49 -26.86
CA LEU A 453 -30.28 11.07 -27.15
C LEU A 453 -29.57 12.07 -28.07
N TYR A 454 -30.24 12.54 -29.12
CA TYR A 454 -29.73 13.57 -30.02
C TYR A 454 -29.42 14.87 -29.27
N TRP A 455 -30.34 15.33 -28.41
CA TRP A 455 -30.14 16.52 -27.58
C TRP A 455 -29.00 16.35 -26.57
N GLY A 456 -28.80 15.14 -26.04
CA GLY A 456 -27.68 14.85 -25.15
C GLY A 456 -26.33 14.96 -25.84
N TRP A 457 -26.19 14.39 -27.04
CA TRP A 457 -24.99 14.57 -27.85
C TRP A 457 -24.75 16.03 -28.23
N LEU A 458 -25.82 16.79 -28.53
CA LEU A 458 -25.71 18.20 -28.87
C LEU A 458 -25.23 19.05 -27.69
N LYS A 459 -25.68 18.76 -26.46
CA LYS A 459 -25.18 19.43 -25.24
C LYS A 459 -23.70 19.15 -24.99
N LEU A 460 -23.25 17.90 -25.18
CA LEU A 460 -21.84 17.53 -25.05
C LEU A 460 -20.96 18.29 -26.06
N VAL A 461 -21.38 18.31 -27.33
CA VAL A 461 -20.66 19.04 -28.39
C VAL A 461 -20.66 20.54 -28.12
N PHE A 462 -21.77 21.10 -27.63
CA PHE A 462 -21.85 22.50 -27.24
C PHE A 462 -20.89 22.83 -26.07
N GLY A 463 -20.77 21.92 -25.11
CA GLY A 463 -19.78 22.00 -24.04
C GLY A 463 -18.33 22.07 -24.54
N TRP A 464 -17.96 21.23 -25.50
CA TRP A 464 -16.64 21.29 -26.16
C TRP A 464 -16.46 22.55 -27.01
N PHE A 465 -17.53 23.06 -27.62
CA PHE A 465 -17.50 24.30 -28.38
C PHE A 465 -17.23 25.53 -27.48
N LEU A 466 -17.87 25.62 -26.32
CA LEU A 466 -17.59 26.68 -25.35
C LEU A 466 -16.13 26.64 -24.89
N THR A 467 -15.61 25.45 -24.60
CA THR A 467 -14.19 25.26 -24.28
C THR A 467 -13.30 25.72 -25.44
N THR A 468 -13.65 25.38 -26.68
CA THR A 468 -12.89 25.79 -27.87
C THR A 468 -12.76 27.32 -27.97
N ILE A 469 -13.87 28.04 -27.76
CA ILE A 469 -13.86 29.50 -27.71
C ILE A 469 -12.96 29.97 -26.58
N ALA A 470 -13.11 29.42 -25.37
CA ALA A 470 -12.31 29.80 -24.22
C ALA A 470 -10.81 29.63 -24.48
N LEU A 471 -10.38 28.48 -25.01
CA LEU A 471 -8.97 28.22 -25.30
C LEU A 471 -8.41 29.17 -26.39
N SER A 472 -9.24 29.55 -27.36
CA SER A 472 -8.85 30.44 -28.46
C SER A 472 -8.54 31.88 -28.02
N LEU A 473 -9.00 32.30 -26.83
CA LEU A 473 -8.67 33.62 -26.25
C LEU A 473 -7.20 33.71 -25.79
N GLY A 474 -6.55 32.56 -25.57
CA GLY A 474 -5.12 32.47 -25.27
C GLY A 474 -4.77 32.64 -23.79
N ALA A 475 -3.54 32.21 -23.46
CA ALA A 475 -3.05 32.20 -22.08
C ALA A 475 -2.94 33.59 -21.43
N PRO A 476 -2.49 34.65 -22.13
CA PRO A 476 -2.39 35.99 -21.54
C PRO A 476 -3.74 36.52 -21.04
N PHE A 477 -4.82 36.29 -21.82
CA PHE A 477 -6.17 36.72 -21.44
C PHE A 477 -6.61 36.08 -20.12
N TRP A 478 -6.49 34.76 -20.00
CA TRP A 478 -6.91 34.05 -18.80
C TRP A 478 -6.03 34.37 -17.60
N PHE A 479 -4.73 34.60 -17.80
CA PHE A 479 -3.82 35.00 -16.74
C PHE A 479 -4.15 36.39 -16.17
N ASP A 480 -4.41 37.37 -17.03
CA ASP A 480 -4.81 38.72 -16.62
C ASP A 480 -6.15 38.71 -15.88
N LEU A 481 -7.10 37.92 -16.38
CA LEU A 481 -8.41 37.79 -15.75
C LEU A 481 -8.30 37.10 -14.38
N LEU A 482 -7.43 36.09 -14.26
CA LEU A 482 -7.15 35.39 -13.01
C LEU A 482 -6.52 36.31 -11.97
N LYS A 483 -5.57 37.17 -12.37
CA LYS A 483 -4.96 38.20 -11.50
C LYS A 483 -5.97 39.19 -10.93
N ARG A 484 -7.03 39.51 -11.69
CA ARG A 484 -8.11 40.40 -11.24
C ARG A 484 -9.12 39.68 -10.34
N ALA A 485 -9.40 38.40 -10.59
CA ALA A 485 -10.42 37.64 -9.88
C ALA A 485 -9.93 37.09 -8.53
N ALA A 486 -8.66 36.66 -8.42
CA ALA A 486 -8.13 36.02 -7.21
C ALA A 486 -8.17 36.91 -5.94
N PRO A 487 -7.87 38.22 -5.98
CA PRO A 487 -7.96 39.09 -4.80
C PRO A 487 -9.39 39.21 -4.21
N LEU A 488 -10.42 39.06 -5.06
CA LEU A 488 -11.83 39.14 -4.63
C LEU A 488 -12.20 37.99 -3.67
N ARG A 489 -11.55 36.82 -3.82
CA ARG A 489 -11.74 35.67 -2.92
C ARG A 489 -11.21 35.95 -1.52
N ALA A 490 -10.04 36.60 -1.41
CA ALA A 490 -9.43 36.94 -0.12
C ALA A 490 -10.22 38.04 0.62
N ALA A 491 -10.75 39.03 -0.11
CA ALA A 491 -11.55 40.11 0.47
C ALA A 491 -12.90 39.63 1.06
N LEU A 492 -13.50 38.58 0.48
CA LEU A 492 -14.74 37.99 0.98
C LEU A 492 -14.52 37.12 2.23
N ALA A 493 -13.33 36.52 2.41
CA ALA A 493 -13.00 35.72 3.58
C ALA A 493 -12.80 36.57 4.86
N SER A 494 -12.36 37.83 4.73
CA SER A 494 -12.14 38.74 5.86
C SER A 494 -13.40 39.41 6.42
N GLN A 495 -14.60 39.05 5.94
CA GLN A 495 -15.88 39.70 6.33
C GLN A 495 -16.84 38.77 7.12
N ALA A 496 -16.41 37.59 7.58
CA ALA A 496 -17.26 36.70 8.38
C ALA A 496 -17.34 37.15 9.87
N PRO A 497 -18.54 37.25 10.49
CA PRO A 497 -18.70 37.85 11.83
C PRO A 497 -18.37 36.89 12.99
N ALA A 498 -17.85 37.47 14.08
CA ALA A 498 -17.55 36.82 15.36
C ALA A 498 -18.79 36.71 16.27
N ALA A 499 -19.00 35.55 16.89
CA ALA A 499 -19.93 35.29 18.00
C ALA A 499 -19.54 33.95 18.66
N GLU A 500 -19.52 33.71 19.98
CA GLU A 500 -19.66 34.54 21.19
C GLU A 500 -19.17 33.65 22.36
N GLN A 501 -18.35 34.19 23.27
CA GLN A 501 -17.95 33.53 24.50
C GLN A 501 -19.10 33.60 25.52
N THR A 502 -19.45 32.48 26.14
CA THR A 502 -20.09 32.50 27.48
C THR A 502 -19.47 31.44 28.37
N ALA A 503 -19.02 31.90 29.53
CA ALA A 503 -18.47 31.09 30.61
C ALA A 503 -19.58 30.66 31.57
N THR A 504 -19.50 29.43 32.09
CA THR A 504 -20.08 29.07 33.40
C THR A 504 -19.18 28.05 34.10
N THR A 505 -18.60 28.51 35.20
CA THR A 505 -17.99 27.75 36.29
C THR A 505 -19.03 26.89 37.04
N ALA A 506 -18.70 25.63 37.36
CA ALA A 506 -19.11 24.97 38.60
C ALA A 506 -18.24 23.73 38.89
N SER A 507 -17.84 23.63 40.16
CA SER A 507 -17.02 22.59 40.78
C SER A 507 -17.91 21.51 41.43
N ALA A 508 -17.29 20.33 41.64
CA ALA A 508 -17.51 19.38 42.74
C ALA A 508 -18.53 18.22 42.61
N THR A 509 -17.97 17.02 42.84
CA THR A 509 -18.41 15.93 43.76
C THR A 509 -19.52 14.96 43.37
N GLY A 510 -19.18 13.66 43.51
CA GLY A 510 -20.00 12.71 44.29
C GLY A 510 -20.81 11.67 43.51
N THR A 511 -20.32 10.43 43.52
CA THR A 511 -21.00 9.15 43.21
C THR A 511 -22.24 8.90 44.09
N PRO A 512 -23.24 8.09 43.64
CA PRO A 512 -23.25 6.67 44.05
C PRO A 512 -23.86 5.67 43.02
N SER A 513 -23.48 4.39 43.18
CA SER A 513 -23.91 3.20 42.41
C SER A 513 -25.19 2.54 42.99
N PRO A 514 -25.97 1.78 42.19
CA PRO A 514 -26.52 0.51 42.67
C PRO A 514 -26.38 -0.64 41.65
N SER A 515 -25.82 -1.77 42.11
CA SER A 515 -25.77 -3.09 41.44
C SER A 515 -27.17 -3.77 41.31
N ARG A 516 -27.33 -5.10 41.23
CA ARG A 516 -28.64 -5.72 40.94
C ARG A 516 -28.60 -7.13 40.29
N ASP A 517 -27.85 -8.18 40.67
CA ASP A 517 -28.44 -9.54 40.45
C ASP A 517 -29.92 -9.56 40.89
N GLY A 518 -30.43 -8.90 41.93
CA GLY A 518 -29.93 -8.66 43.30
C GLY A 518 -28.56 -8.03 43.53
N TRP A 519 -28.43 -6.85 44.16
CA TRP A 519 -27.18 -6.07 44.35
C TRP A 519 -25.98 -6.99 44.42
N PHE A 520 -24.94 -6.66 43.66
CA PHE A 520 -23.61 -7.25 43.60
C PHE A 520 -23.41 -8.30 42.48
N ALA A 521 -23.27 -7.84 41.23
CA ALA A 521 -22.53 -8.61 40.24
C ALA A 521 -21.09 -8.79 40.77
N ASN A 522 -20.52 -10.00 40.67
CA ASN A 522 -19.19 -10.34 41.18
C ASN A 522 -18.10 -9.36 40.74
N THR A 523 -18.32 -8.63 39.65
CA THR A 523 -17.42 -7.58 39.15
C THR A 523 -18.29 -6.43 38.65
N VAL A 524 -18.28 -5.30 39.35
CA VAL A 524 -19.19 -4.18 39.03
C VAL A 524 -18.58 -3.19 38.04
N ASN A 525 -17.27 -3.35 37.74
CA ASN A 525 -16.53 -2.57 36.77
C ASN A 525 -15.47 -3.44 36.05
N ASP A 526 -14.87 -2.91 34.99
CA ASP A 526 -13.92 -3.64 34.14
C ASP A 526 -12.61 -3.99 34.85
N ALA A 527 -12.22 -3.23 35.87
CA ALA A 527 -11.01 -3.49 36.65
C ALA A 527 -11.16 -4.75 37.52
N GLU A 528 -12.34 -4.94 38.12
CA GLU A 528 -12.65 -6.15 38.88
C GLU A 528 -12.87 -7.38 37.99
N ARG A 529 -13.38 -7.20 36.76
CA ARG A 529 -13.54 -8.27 35.75
C ARG A 529 -12.23 -8.95 35.37
N ARG A 530 -11.11 -8.24 35.51
CA ARG A 530 -9.76 -8.70 35.15
C ARG A 530 -9.04 -9.42 36.30
N LEU A 531 -9.62 -9.47 37.49
CA LEU A 531 -9.02 -10.16 38.63
C LEU A 531 -9.27 -11.66 38.54
N SER A 532 -8.19 -12.44 38.45
CA SER A 532 -8.30 -13.90 38.57
C SER A 532 -8.76 -14.31 39.97
N PRO A 533 -9.39 -15.49 40.14
CA PRO A 533 -9.79 -15.99 41.47
C PRO A 533 -8.64 -16.01 42.48
N ASN A 534 -7.40 -16.29 42.04
CA ASN A 534 -6.22 -16.24 42.89
C ASN A 534 -5.85 -14.82 43.34
N GLN A 535 -6.01 -13.80 42.48
CA GLN A 535 -5.82 -12.41 42.87
C GLN A 535 -6.93 -11.93 43.81
N ILE A 536 -8.17 -12.39 43.60
CA ILE A 536 -9.29 -12.13 44.52
C ILE A 536 -8.99 -12.75 45.89
N MET A 537 -8.48 -13.99 45.94
CA MET A 537 -8.03 -14.62 47.19
C MET A 537 -6.88 -13.84 47.86
N GLN A 538 -5.93 -13.27 47.11
CA GLN A 538 -4.87 -12.42 47.67
C GLN A 538 -5.41 -11.10 48.22
N ILE A 539 -6.38 -10.50 47.55
CA ILE A 539 -7.09 -9.30 48.03
C ILE A 539 -7.85 -9.64 49.32
N GLN A 540 -8.60 -10.74 49.34
CA GLN A 540 -9.31 -11.24 50.52
C GLN A 540 -8.37 -11.51 51.69
N GLN A 541 -7.21 -12.11 51.43
CA GLN A 541 -6.17 -12.37 52.41
C GLN A 541 -5.58 -11.08 52.99
N LYS A 542 -5.37 -10.05 52.17
CA LYS A 542 -4.88 -8.72 52.62
C LYS A 542 -5.93 -7.90 53.34
N LEU A 543 -7.20 -8.10 53.00
CA LEU A 543 -8.35 -7.46 53.65
C LEU A 543 -8.82 -8.22 54.91
N GLY A 544 -8.23 -9.38 55.22
CA GLY A 544 -8.54 -10.16 56.43
C GLY A 544 -9.90 -10.86 56.38
N VAL A 545 -10.43 -11.16 55.19
CA VAL A 545 -11.71 -11.86 54.98
C VAL A 545 -11.49 -13.28 54.41
N PRO A 546 -12.47 -14.20 54.55
CA PRO A 546 -12.36 -15.56 54.02
C PRO A 546 -12.06 -15.59 52.52
N THR A 547 -11.12 -16.45 52.10
CA THR A 547 -10.65 -16.53 50.70
C THR A 547 -11.58 -17.39 49.85
N THR A 548 -12.71 -16.81 49.41
CA THR A 548 -13.73 -17.49 48.59
C THR A 548 -13.39 -17.47 47.10
N GLY A 549 -12.48 -16.59 46.66
CA GLY A 549 -12.13 -16.42 45.24
C GLY A 549 -13.16 -15.62 44.44
N GLU A 550 -14.20 -15.12 45.09
CA GLU A 550 -15.26 -14.29 44.52
C GLU A 550 -15.39 -12.98 45.31
N LEU A 551 -15.69 -11.85 44.65
CA LEU A 551 -15.90 -10.55 45.31
C LEU A 551 -17.31 -10.46 45.93
N ASP A 552 -17.57 -11.41 46.84
CA ASP A 552 -18.82 -11.57 47.58
C ASP A 552 -19.09 -10.40 48.54
N GLY A 553 -20.30 -10.35 49.10
CA GLY A 553 -20.73 -9.24 49.97
C GLY A 553 -19.77 -8.96 51.15
N LYS A 554 -19.15 -10.00 51.74
CA LYS A 554 -18.17 -9.82 52.83
C LYS A 554 -16.87 -9.19 52.34
N THR A 555 -16.45 -9.53 51.13
CA THR A 555 -15.29 -8.93 50.47
C THR A 555 -15.56 -7.48 50.11
N ARG A 556 -16.79 -7.16 49.67
CA ARG A 556 -17.25 -5.79 49.35
C ARG A 556 -17.26 -4.86 50.58
N ASP A 557 -17.72 -5.37 51.72
CA ASP A 557 -17.69 -4.64 52.99
C ASP A 557 -16.25 -4.31 53.43
N ALA A 558 -15.34 -5.27 53.26
CA ALA A 558 -13.93 -5.08 53.59
C ALA A 558 -13.21 -4.13 52.64
N ILE A 559 -13.56 -4.12 51.35
CA ILE A 559 -13.10 -3.14 50.36
C ILE A 559 -13.52 -1.72 50.75
N TYR A 560 -14.79 -1.53 51.09
CA TYR A 560 -15.33 -0.25 51.51
C TYR A 560 -14.63 0.25 52.80
N ALA A 561 -14.45 -0.64 53.79
CA ALA A 561 -13.75 -0.33 55.03
C ALA A 561 -12.27 0.04 54.81
N PHE A 562 -11.57 -0.69 53.93
CA PHE A 562 -10.19 -0.41 53.57
C PHE A 562 -10.02 0.96 52.89
N ARG A 563 -10.88 1.31 51.92
CA ARG A 563 -10.86 2.62 51.24
C ARG A 563 -11.11 3.76 52.22
N LYS A 564 -12.04 3.55 53.15
CA LYS A 564 -12.33 4.51 54.22
C LYS A 564 -11.13 4.72 55.16
N ASP A 565 -10.43 3.65 55.54
CA ASP A 565 -9.23 3.73 56.40
C ASP A 565 -8.02 4.39 55.70
N LYS A 566 -7.95 4.29 54.36
CA LYS A 566 -6.94 4.97 53.54
C LYS A 566 -7.28 6.41 53.16
N GLY A 567 -8.36 6.97 53.70
CA GLY A 567 -8.71 8.39 53.56
C GLY A 567 -9.50 8.73 52.29
N ASP A 568 -10.17 7.76 51.66
CA ASP A 568 -11.10 8.04 50.56
C ASP A 568 -12.31 8.85 51.07
N ALA A 569 -12.53 10.03 50.48
CA ALA A 569 -13.60 10.96 50.88
C ALA A 569 -15.00 10.45 50.50
N THR A 570 -15.11 9.57 49.51
CA THR A 570 -16.36 8.95 49.06
C THR A 570 -16.12 7.47 48.78
N PRO A 571 -15.94 6.64 49.83
CA PRO A 571 -15.60 5.23 49.67
C PRO A 571 -16.75 4.51 48.96
N LEU A 572 -16.41 3.68 47.97
CA LEU A 572 -17.36 2.85 47.23
C LEU A 572 -17.05 1.38 47.49
N TRP A 573 -18.03 0.54 47.16
CA TRP A 573 -18.01 -0.92 47.39
C TRP A 573 -17.29 -1.66 46.25
N GLU A 574 -16.71 -0.91 45.33
CA GLU A 574 -16.00 -1.38 44.15
C GLU A 574 -14.51 -1.05 44.25
N LEU A 575 -13.68 -1.83 43.58
CA LEU A 575 -12.26 -1.62 43.39
C LEU A 575 -12.05 -1.12 41.96
N ASP A 576 -11.45 0.06 41.82
CA ASP A 576 -10.93 0.53 40.54
C ASP A 576 -9.44 0.14 40.41
N GLU A 577 -8.85 0.37 39.24
CA GLU A 577 -7.46 -0.01 39.00
C GLU A 577 -6.48 0.58 40.01
N ASN A 578 -6.74 1.76 40.58
CA ASN A 578 -5.85 2.39 41.54
C ASN A 578 -5.91 1.72 42.91
N TRP A 579 -7.10 1.32 43.38
CA TRP A 579 -7.25 0.58 44.63
C TRP A 579 -6.81 -0.88 44.51
N ILE A 580 -7.00 -1.51 43.33
CA ILE A 580 -6.42 -2.82 43.01
C ILE A 580 -4.89 -2.74 43.03
N LYS A 581 -4.32 -1.71 42.39
CA LYS A 581 -2.88 -1.43 42.44
C LYS A 581 -2.44 -1.23 43.89
N GLN A 582 -3.10 -0.41 44.71
CA GLN A 582 -2.72 -0.25 46.12
C GLN A 582 -2.82 -1.53 46.98
N LEU A 583 -3.81 -2.39 46.70
CA LEU A 583 -3.97 -3.67 47.40
C LEU A 583 -2.96 -4.73 46.91
N LEU A 584 -2.63 -4.76 45.61
CA LEU A 584 -1.76 -5.79 45.00
C LEU A 584 -0.28 -5.34 44.82
N TRP A 585 0.03 -4.04 44.73
CA TRP A 585 1.37 -3.47 44.48
C TRP A 585 1.60 -2.02 44.99
N ASN A 586 2.64 -1.81 45.80
CA ASN A 586 3.08 -0.48 46.26
C ASN A 586 3.71 0.39 45.13
N VAL A 587 3.04 1.50 44.78
CA VAL A 587 3.46 2.86 44.31
C VAL A 587 4.43 3.00 43.10
N PRO A 588 4.33 4.01 42.19
CA PRO A 588 3.24 4.92 41.77
C PRO A 588 2.90 4.88 40.25
N THR A 589 1.75 5.47 39.94
CA THR A 589 0.93 5.50 38.72
C THR A 589 1.55 5.99 37.40
N ALA A 590 1.46 5.13 36.38
CA ALA A 590 1.08 5.48 35.00
C ALA A 590 0.30 4.30 34.34
N GLN A 591 -0.71 4.63 33.51
CA GLN A 591 -1.48 3.79 32.56
C GLN A 591 -2.62 2.90 33.14
N SER A 592 -3.72 2.49 32.46
CA SER A 592 -4.15 2.39 31.04
C SER A 592 -5.68 2.10 30.96
N GLY A 593 -6.41 2.43 29.86
CA GLY A 593 -7.13 1.45 28.98
C GLY A 593 -8.66 1.37 29.23
N THR A 594 -9.59 1.19 28.28
CA THR A 594 -9.60 0.45 26.99
C THR A 594 -10.83 0.80 26.09
N ASN A 595 -10.74 0.43 24.80
CA ASN A 595 -11.79 0.26 23.75
C ASN A 595 -12.22 1.42 22.82
N ASN A 596 -11.47 1.61 21.72
CA ASN A 596 -11.97 2.14 20.44
C ASN A 596 -11.60 1.19 19.30
N LEU A 597 -12.62 0.69 18.57
CA LEU A 597 -12.45 -0.04 17.30
C LEU A 597 -12.06 0.96 16.21
N LEU A 598 -10.90 0.71 15.61
CA LEU A 598 -10.07 1.59 14.77
C LEU A 598 -9.25 2.64 15.55
N PRO A 599 -7.90 2.58 15.49
CA PRO A 599 -7.06 3.64 16.00
C PRO A 599 -7.33 4.93 15.20
N ASN A 600 -7.64 6.01 15.91
CA ASN A 600 -7.95 7.32 15.33
C ASN A 600 -6.78 7.79 14.43
N PRO A 601 -6.98 8.02 13.11
CA PRO A 601 -5.93 8.53 12.22
C PRO A 601 -5.48 9.97 12.55
N SER A 602 -6.17 10.63 13.48
CA SER A 602 -5.86 11.96 14.02
C SER A 602 -5.12 11.93 15.36
N ALA A 603 -5.02 10.77 16.02
CA ALA A 603 -4.22 10.59 17.22
C ALA A 603 -2.81 10.18 16.81
N ALA A 604 -2.06 11.08 16.18
CA ALA A 604 -0.66 10.82 15.88
C ALA A 604 0.10 10.65 17.20
N PRO A 605 0.60 9.45 17.53
CA PRO A 605 1.37 9.26 18.73
C PRO A 605 2.81 9.52 18.29
N ASN A 606 3.17 10.78 18.10
CA ASN A 606 4.46 11.13 17.47
C ASN A 606 4.87 12.55 17.83
N THR A 607 4.58 13.03 19.05
CA THR A 607 5.24 14.26 19.52
C THR A 607 6.73 13.97 19.55
N PRO A 608 7.52 14.53 18.60
CA PRO A 608 8.91 14.19 18.52
C PRO A 608 9.61 14.72 19.78
N LEU A 609 10.52 13.96 20.38
CA LEU A 609 11.26 14.51 21.51
C LEU A 609 12.29 15.50 20.98
N GLU A 610 12.21 16.73 21.46
CA GLU A 610 13.06 17.84 21.03
C GLU A 610 13.48 18.70 22.23
N LEU A 611 14.39 19.64 21.98
CA LEU A 611 14.98 20.46 23.01
C LEU A 611 13.93 21.17 23.88
N ASN A 612 14.08 21.07 25.20
CA ASN A 612 13.21 21.63 26.24
C ASN A 612 11.85 20.92 26.45
N VAL A 613 11.59 19.79 25.81
CA VAL A 613 10.42 18.96 26.11
C VAL A 613 10.63 18.13 27.38
N ARG A 614 9.62 18.06 28.25
CA ARG A 614 9.55 17.05 29.33
C ARG A 614 8.59 15.95 28.94
N HIS A 615 9.08 14.71 28.90
CA HIS A 615 8.27 13.54 28.54
C HIS A 615 8.84 12.26 29.18
N PRO A 616 8.01 11.30 29.64
CA PRO A 616 8.48 10.03 30.19
C PRO A 616 9.41 9.25 29.26
N ASP A 617 9.16 9.32 27.94
CA ASP A 617 10.00 8.66 26.93
C ASP A 617 11.44 9.20 26.86
N VAL A 618 11.73 10.37 27.47
CA VAL A 618 13.11 10.89 27.57
C VAL A 618 13.98 9.98 28.45
N ILE A 619 13.41 9.29 29.44
CA ILE A 619 14.11 8.30 30.26
C ILE A 619 14.53 7.10 29.40
N LEU A 620 13.62 6.63 28.52
CA LEU A 620 13.91 5.55 27.57
C LEU A 620 15.02 5.97 26.60
N LEU A 621 14.99 7.21 26.11
CA LEU A 621 15.98 7.78 25.19
C LEU A 621 17.37 7.85 25.83
N ARG A 622 17.45 8.33 27.06
CA ARG A 622 18.70 8.44 27.81
C ARG A 622 19.36 7.08 28.05
N ARG A 623 18.56 6.08 28.43
CA ARG A 623 19.03 4.69 28.59
C ARG A 623 19.51 4.10 27.27
N ALA A 624 18.75 4.30 26.18
CA ALA A 624 19.15 3.83 24.86
C ALA A 624 20.48 4.47 24.41
N LEU A 625 20.68 5.78 24.61
CA LEU A 625 21.94 6.46 24.27
C LEU A 625 23.13 5.97 25.12
N ILE A 626 22.92 5.67 26.41
CA ILE A 626 23.95 5.07 27.27
C ILE A 626 24.37 3.70 26.74
N ASN A 627 23.43 2.87 26.28
CA ASN A 627 23.72 1.56 25.65
C ASN A 627 24.54 1.70 24.35
N HIS A 628 24.43 2.84 23.67
CA HIS A 628 25.26 3.23 22.52
C HIS A 628 26.54 3.97 22.89
N GLN A 629 26.92 3.99 24.18
CA GLN A 629 28.12 4.65 24.70
C GLN A 629 28.14 6.16 24.41
N LEU A 630 26.96 6.78 24.36
CA LEU A 630 26.77 8.21 24.19
C LEU A 630 26.29 8.87 25.50
N PRO A 631 26.53 10.19 25.69
CA PRO A 631 26.14 10.89 26.91
C PRO A 631 24.61 10.87 27.09
N GLY A 632 24.11 10.23 28.14
CA GLY A 632 22.68 10.19 28.47
C GLY A 632 22.35 10.53 29.93
N GLU A 633 23.35 10.84 30.76
CA GLU A 633 23.16 11.09 32.18
C GLU A 633 22.54 12.46 32.50
N PRO A 634 21.68 12.57 33.53
CA PRO A 634 21.24 11.48 34.42
C PRO A 634 20.12 10.62 33.80
N ALA A 635 20.25 9.28 33.87
CA ALA A 635 19.36 8.33 33.19
C ALA A 635 17.86 8.39 33.57
N ASN A 636 17.51 9.02 34.70
CA ASN A 636 16.13 9.13 35.20
C ASN A 636 15.51 10.51 34.98
N SER A 637 16.14 11.38 34.17
CA SER A 637 15.58 12.71 33.85
C SER A 637 14.56 12.63 32.71
N GLU A 638 13.38 13.20 32.94
CA GLU A 638 12.34 13.36 31.91
C GLU A 638 12.55 14.60 31.03
N LEU A 639 13.57 15.43 31.28
CA LEU A 639 13.85 16.64 30.51
C LEU A 639 14.81 16.37 29.36
N PHE A 640 14.44 16.80 28.16
CA PHE A 640 15.30 16.82 26.98
C PHE A 640 16.15 18.11 26.97
N ASP A 641 17.36 18.04 27.50
CA ASP A 641 18.27 19.18 27.65
C ASP A 641 19.25 19.32 26.47
N GLU A 642 20.05 20.38 26.47
CA GLU A 642 21.04 20.66 25.41
C GLU A 642 22.10 19.55 25.29
N ALA A 643 22.48 18.93 26.41
CA ALA A 643 23.44 17.82 26.41
C ALA A 643 22.86 16.57 25.73
N LEU A 644 21.58 16.27 25.98
CA LEU A 644 20.86 15.18 25.33
C LEU A 644 20.63 15.46 23.84
N GLY A 645 20.28 16.69 23.47
CA GLY A 645 20.17 17.09 22.06
C GLY A 645 21.49 16.96 21.29
N ALA A 646 22.62 17.29 21.93
CA ALA A 646 23.95 17.07 21.37
C ALA A 646 24.29 15.57 21.22
N ALA A 647 23.86 14.72 22.16
CA ALA A 647 24.02 13.27 22.06
C ALA A 647 23.17 12.66 20.94
N VAL A 648 21.92 13.13 20.77
CA VAL A 648 21.00 12.71 19.71
C VAL A 648 21.52 13.08 18.33
N THR A 649 21.96 14.33 18.13
CA THR A 649 22.53 14.76 16.85
C THR A 649 23.82 14.00 16.51
N LYS A 650 24.68 13.75 17.51
CA LYS A 650 25.86 12.89 17.35
C LYS A 650 25.48 11.48 16.95
N PHE A 651 24.48 10.88 17.60
CA PHE A 651 23.96 9.56 17.24
C PHE A 651 23.42 9.53 15.79
N GLN A 652 22.56 10.48 15.43
CA GLN A 652 21.99 10.59 14.09
C GLN A 652 23.07 10.68 13.01
N SER A 653 24.14 11.44 13.27
CA SER A 653 25.28 11.56 12.37
C SER A 653 26.06 10.24 12.23
N GLN A 654 26.17 9.45 13.31
CA GLN A 654 26.84 8.15 13.29
C GLN A 654 26.01 7.07 12.57
N GLN A 655 24.69 7.19 12.58
CA GLN A 655 23.76 6.24 11.94
C GLN A 655 23.40 6.60 10.49
N ASP A 656 23.98 7.66 9.92
CA ASP A 656 23.68 8.15 8.56
C ASP A 656 22.17 8.41 8.33
N ILE A 657 21.51 8.97 9.36
CA ILE A 657 20.11 9.40 9.32
C ILE A 657 20.02 10.93 9.48
N SER A 658 18.82 11.50 9.28
CA SER A 658 18.58 12.95 9.41
C SER A 658 19.11 13.48 10.74
N VAL A 659 20.04 14.45 10.69
CA VAL A 659 20.64 15.09 11.86
C VAL A 659 19.85 16.36 12.19
N ASP A 660 18.63 16.16 12.68
CA ASP A 660 17.70 17.24 13.04
C ASP A 660 17.65 17.49 14.56
N GLY A 661 18.28 16.63 15.38
CA GLY A 661 18.25 16.73 16.83
C GLY A 661 16.90 16.35 17.44
N THR A 662 15.99 15.85 16.61
CA THR A 662 14.64 15.44 16.98
C THR A 662 14.55 13.92 17.03
N VAL A 663 13.95 13.38 18.10
CA VAL A 663 13.78 11.94 18.25
C VAL A 663 12.38 11.53 17.81
N GLY A 664 12.28 11.23 16.51
CA GLY A 664 11.11 10.61 15.89
C GLY A 664 11.27 9.10 15.66
N PRO A 665 10.32 8.45 14.95
CA PRO A 665 10.33 7.00 14.72
C PRO A 665 11.63 6.43 14.15
N ILE A 666 12.29 7.19 13.28
CA ILE A 666 13.54 6.78 12.61
C ILE A 666 14.69 6.73 13.62
N THR A 667 14.79 7.76 14.45
CA THR A 667 15.81 7.85 15.51
C THR A 667 15.56 6.76 16.56
N TRP A 668 14.30 6.50 16.94
CA TRP A 668 13.94 5.43 17.87
C TRP A 668 14.28 4.03 17.36
N LEU A 669 13.92 3.70 16.12
CA LEU A 669 14.21 2.39 15.52
C LEU A 669 15.71 2.18 15.23
N ALA A 670 16.49 3.26 15.15
CA ALA A 670 17.94 3.20 15.12
C ALA A 670 18.55 3.02 16.52
N LEU A 671 17.94 3.62 17.56
CA LEU A 671 18.39 3.53 18.96
C LEU A 671 18.15 2.14 19.56
N THR A 672 16.98 1.55 19.36
CA THR A 672 16.66 0.21 19.86
C THR A 672 15.59 -0.42 18.99
N GLN A 673 15.63 -1.75 18.90
CA GLN A 673 14.59 -2.55 18.24
C GLN A 673 13.98 -3.57 19.22
N VAL A 674 14.32 -3.44 20.51
CA VAL A 674 13.65 -4.10 21.63
C VAL A 674 12.28 -3.47 21.79
N ILE A 675 11.23 -4.24 21.56
CA ILE A 675 9.84 -3.73 21.50
C ILE A 675 9.43 -3.07 22.82
N ASP A 676 9.89 -3.60 23.95
CA ASP A 676 9.56 -3.10 25.29
C ASP A 676 10.33 -1.81 25.66
N GLU A 677 11.39 -1.48 24.90
CA GLU A 677 12.16 -0.23 25.06
C GLU A 677 11.70 0.88 24.10
N LEU A 678 10.81 0.56 23.15
CA LEU A 678 10.24 1.52 22.24
C LEU A 678 9.02 2.21 22.88
N PRO A 679 8.82 3.52 22.63
CA PRO A 679 7.59 4.22 22.99
C PRO A 679 6.32 3.47 22.56
N ALA A 680 5.33 3.38 23.45
CA ALA A 680 4.04 2.74 23.17
C ALA A 680 3.32 3.34 21.94
N SER A 681 3.63 4.59 21.64
CA SER A 681 3.21 5.32 20.46
C SER A 681 3.65 4.67 19.13
N LEU A 682 4.86 4.11 19.06
CA LEU A 682 5.36 3.42 17.87
C LEU A 682 4.69 2.07 17.63
N MET A 683 4.09 1.50 18.67
CA MET A 683 3.33 0.24 18.61
C MET A 683 1.89 0.44 18.14
N GLN A 684 1.48 1.69 17.92
CA GLN A 684 0.17 2.06 17.39
C GLN A 684 0.33 2.75 16.02
N PRO A 685 -0.47 2.37 15.01
CA PRO A 685 -1.55 1.38 15.04
C PRO A 685 -1.05 -0.06 15.22
N VAL A 686 -1.90 -0.97 15.70
CA VAL A 686 -1.53 -2.34 16.14
C VAL A 686 -0.76 -3.18 15.10
N TRP A 687 -0.93 -2.94 13.79
CA TRP A 687 -0.13 -3.65 12.77
C TRP A 687 1.33 -3.19 12.71
N MET A 688 1.63 -1.97 13.18
CA MET A 688 3.02 -1.49 13.30
C MET A 688 3.80 -2.26 14.36
N ARG A 689 3.14 -2.73 15.43
CA ARG A 689 3.73 -3.69 16.37
C ARG A 689 4.29 -4.89 15.61
N TYR A 690 3.46 -5.58 14.81
CA TYR A 690 3.86 -6.75 14.01
C TYR A 690 4.92 -6.44 12.94
N ALA A 691 4.78 -5.32 12.21
CA ALA A 691 5.75 -4.92 11.20
C ALA A 691 7.14 -4.64 11.80
N ILE A 692 7.19 -3.97 12.95
CA ILE A 692 8.44 -3.65 13.67
C ILE A 692 9.09 -4.92 14.22
N GLN A 693 8.31 -5.94 14.63
CA GLN A 693 8.89 -7.22 15.08
C GLN A 693 9.65 -7.93 13.96
N GLU A 694 9.28 -7.73 12.71
CA GLU A 694 9.97 -8.40 11.61
C GLU A 694 11.17 -7.60 11.09
N LEU A 695 11.56 -6.49 11.72
CA LEU A 695 12.79 -5.77 11.36
C LEU A 695 14.00 -6.70 11.39
N GLY A 696 14.79 -6.66 10.31
CA GLY A 696 16.00 -7.45 10.14
C GLY A 696 15.82 -8.72 9.33
N VAL A 697 14.60 -9.22 9.09
CA VAL A 697 14.37 -10.47 8.35
C VAL A 697 14.89 -10.39 6.92
N GLN A 698 15.85 -11.22 6.53
CA GLN A 698 16.48 -11.19 5.21
C GLN A 698 16.51 -12.55 4.53
N GLU A 699 16.54 -12.56 3.21
CA GLU A 699 16.65 -13.77 2.40
C GLU A 699 17.92 -14.56 2.73
N PHE A 700 17.83 -15.87 2.67
CA PHE A 700 18.97 -16.77 2.65
C PHE A 700 19.37 -16.93 1.19
N ALA A 701 20.62 -16.58 0.85
CA ALA A 701 21.10 -16.77 -0.51
C ALA A 701 21.14 -18.29 -0.86
N GLY A 702 20.36 -18.70 -1.85
CA GLY A 702 20.14 -20.09 -2.24
C GLY A 702 19.18 -20.85 -1.32
N LEU A 703 18.89 -22.11 -1.66
CA LEU A 703 18.05 -22.98 -0.83
C LEU A 703 18.84 -23.47 0.43
N PRO A 704 18.19 -23.61 1.59
CA PRO A 704 16.75 -23.41 1.87
C PRO A 704 16.39 -21.94 2.15
N SER A 705 15.17 -21.57 1.78
CA SER A 705 14.59 -20.24 2.03
C SER A 705 14.49 -19.91 3.53
N ASN A 706 14.50 -18.62 3.87
CA ASN A 706 14.19 -18.15 5.21
C ASN A 706 12.74 -18.56 5.61
N PRO A 707 12.55 -19.36 6.68
CA PRO A 707 11.22 -19.82 7.11
C PRO A 707 10.22 -18.71 7.43
N ALA A 708 10.70 -17.53 7.86
CA ALA A 708 9.86 -16.36 8.09
C ALA A 708 9.32 -15.79 6.77
N ILE A 709 10.14 -15.77 5.71
CA ILE A 709 9.71 -15.35 4.38
C ILE A 709 8.73 -16.37 3.78
N ASP A 710 8.98 -17.67 3.97
CA ASP A 710 8.03 -18.72 3.60
C ASP A 710 6.69 -18.61 4.37
N LYS A 711 6.72 -18.17 5.64
CA LYS A 711 5.51 -17.83 6.42
C LYS A 711 4.75 -16.67 5.78
N TYR A 712 5.43 -15.62 5.33
CA TYR A 712 4.77 -14.50 4.66
C TYR A 712 4.11 -14.93 3.36
N ARG A 713 4.77 -15.78 2.56
CA ARG A 713 4.23 -16.28 1.29
C ARG A 713 2.97 -17.11 1.48
N ARG A 714 2.87 -17.88 2.57
CA ARG A 714 1.64 -18.62 2.94
C ARG A 714 0.45 -17.72 3.30
N ALA A 715 0.66 -16.42 3.50
CA ALA A 715 -0.40 -15.46 3.75
C ALA A 715 -1.02 -14.89 2.46
N ASP A 716 -0.48 -15.21 1.27
CA ASP A 716 -1.09 -14.88 -0.02
C ASP A 716 -1.66 -16.13 -0.74
N SER A 717 -2.46 -15.90 -1.79
CA SER A 717 -3.28 -16.90 -2.49
C SER A 717 -2.54 -17.76 -3.52
N SER A 718 -1.20 -17.78 -3.52
CA SER A 718 -0.44 -18.42 -4.59
C SER A 718 -0.04 -19.88 -4.33
N ASN A 719 -0.20 -20.73 -5.37
CA ASN A 719 0.19 -22.15 -5.38
C ASN A 719 1.63 -22.39 -5.91
N ASP A 720 2.49 -21.36 -5.93
CA ASP A 720 3.83 -21.43 -6.53
C ASP A 720 4.89 -22.02 -5.57
N THR A 721 6.00 -22.49 -6.15
CA THR A 721 7.11 -23.13 -5.42
C THR A 721 7.69 -22.18 -4.35
N PRO A 722 7.92 -22.66 -3.10
CA PRO A 722 8.55 -21.87 -2.03
C PRO A 722 9.96 -21.40 -2.41
N GLY A 723 10.30 -20.17 -2.03
CA GLY A 723 11.55 -19.49 -2.41
C GLY A 723 11.54 -18.06 -1.87
N ASP A 724 12.52 -17.70 -1.07
CA ASP A 724 12.69 -16.34 -0.54
C ASP A 724 13.31 -15.39 -1.58
N GLU A 725 14.00 -15.90 -2.60
CA GLU A 725 14.54 -15.14 -3.74
C GLU A 725 13.47 -14.57 -4.72
N VAL A 726 12.18 -14.81 -4.48
CA VAL A 726 11.08 -14.31 -5.31
C VAL A 726 10.40 -13.15 -4.60
N PRO A 727 10.17 -11.98 -5.25
CA PRO A 727 9.72 -10.76 -4.59
C PRO A 727 8.55 -10.95 -3.63
N TRP A 728 8.77 -10.62 -2.35
CA TRP A 728 7.88 -10.95 -1.23
C TRP A 728 7.42 -9.74 -0.40
N CYS A 729 7.60 -8.51 -0.91
CA CYS A 729 7.13 -7.28 -0.25
C CYS A 729 5.60 -7.30 0.02
N SER A 730 4.80 -7.80 -0.93
CA SER A 730 3.35 -7.95 -0.76
C SER A 730 2.97 -9.06 0.22
N SER A 731 3.68 -10.18 0.15
CA SER A 731 3.49 -11.32 1.05
C SER A 731 3.75 -10.93 2.51
N PHE A 732 4.79 -10.13 2.76
CA PHE A 732 5.09 -9.55 4.07
C PHE A 732 3.95 -8.66 4.58
N ALA A 733 3.48 -7.72 3.76
CA ALA A 733 2.35 -6.86 4.12
C ALA A 733 1.06 -7.67 4.39
N ASN A 734 0.83 -8.76 3.65
CA ASN A 734 -0.37 -9.59 3.81
C ASN A 734 -0.33 -10.31 5.17
N TRP A 735 0.86 -10.83 5.52
CA TRP A 735 1.06 -11.50 6.79
C TRP A 735 0.88 -10.57 7.98
N VAL A 736 1.48 -9.36 7.94
CA VAL A 736 1.36 -8.35 9.00
C VAL A 736 -0.10 -7.97 9.25
N MET A 737 -0.85 -7.66 8.19
CA MET A 737 -2.27 -7.29 8.32
C MET A 737 -3.12 -8.44 8.87
N LYS A 738 -2.82 -9.69 8.45
CA LYS A 738 -3.49 -10.88 8.97
C LYS A 738 -3.22 -11.12 10.47
N GLN A 739 -2.01 -10.88 10.96
CA GLN A 739 -1.72 -10.97 12.41
C GLN A 739 -2.44 -9.89 13.22
N ALA A 740 -2.63 -8.73 12.61
CA ALA A 740 -3.35 -7.61 13.21
C ALA A 740 -4.89 -7.77 13.19
N GLY A 741 -5.41 -8.93 12.76
CA GLY A 741 -6.85 -9.21 12.71
C GLY A 741 -7.55 -8.60 11.49
N TYR A 742 -6.80 -8.22 10.45
CA TYR A 742 -7.35 -7.66 9.22
C TYR A 742 -7.25 -8.64 8.05
N VAL A 743 -8.28 -8.66 7.21
CA VAL A 743 -8.31 -9.29 5.89
C VAL A 743 -7.32 -8.55 4.98
N PRO A 744 -6.24 -9.21 4.54
CA PRO A 744 -5.23 -8.55 3.70
C PRO A 744 -5.62 -8.61 2.21
N SER A 745 -4.85 -7.95 1.33
CA SER A 745 -5.07 -7.99 -0.12
C SER A 745 -5.04 -9.42 -0.70
N GLY A 746 -4.34 -10.35 -0.03
CA GLY A 746 -4.27 -11.75 -0.37
C GLY A 746 -3.48 -12.09 -1.63
N LEU A 747 -2.89 -11.10 -2.32
CA LEU A 747 -2.14 -11.28 -3.57
C LEU A 747 -0.64 -10.99 -3.38
N ARG A 748 0.21 -11.69 -4.14
CA ARG A 748 1.69 -11.57 -4.09
C ARG A 748 2.24 -10.31 -4.78
N VAL A 749 1.45 -9.64 -5.60
CA VAL A 749 1.89 -8.45 -6.34
C VAL A 749 1.69 -7.20 -5.49
N ALA A 750 2.73 -6.39 -5.28
CA ALA A 750 2.64 -5.15 -4.49
C ALA A 750 1.56 -4.18 -4.99
N SER A 751 1.23 -4.26 -6.28
CA SER A 751 0.16 -3.49 -6.91
C SER A 751 -1.25 -3.88 -6.44
N SER A 752 -1.46 -5.03 -5.77
CA SER A 752 -2.76 -5.40 -5.19
C SER A 752 -3.16 -4.47 -4.05
N TRP A 753 -2.17 -3.98 -3.30
CA TRP A 753 -2.38 -3.02 -2.22
C TRP A 753 -2.78 -1.65 -2.73
N ARG A 754 -2.75 -1.41 -4.05
CA ARG A 754 -3.24 -0.17 -4.60
C ARG A 754 -4.73 -0.01 -4.38
N ASP A 755 -5.49 -1.10 -4.28
CA ASP A 755 -6.95 -1.05 -4.16
C ASP A 755 -7.43 -1.66 -2.83
N TRP A 756 -6.51 -1.88 -1.88
CA TRP A 756 -6.81 -2.48 -0.57
C TRP A 756 -7.08 -1.38 0.46
N GLY A 757 -8.12 -1.54 1.27
CA GLY A 757 -8.53 -0.58 2.29
C GLY A 757 -8.92 0.78 1.72
N GLU A 758 -8.95 1.80 2.59
CA GLU A 758 -9.23 3.17 2.19
C GLU A 758 -7.94 3.96 1.90
N PRO A 759 -7.94 4.86 0.90
CA PRO A 759 -6.85 5.80 0.73
C PRO A 759 -6.73 6.70 1.98
N CYS A 760 -5.51 6.92 2.44
CA CYS A 760 -5.25 7.82 3.56
C CYS A 760 -4.11 8.79 3.23
N GLN A 761 -3.97 9.83 4.07
CA GLN A 761 -2.79 10.67 4.04
C GLN A 761 -1.55 9.86 4.42
N PRO A 762 -0.32 10.27 4.03
CA PRO A 762 0.93 9.63 4.40
C PRO A 762 1.22 9.75 5.91
N ILE A 763 0.50 8.96 6.71
CA ILE A 763 0.61 8.91 8.17
C ILE A 763 1.39 7.67 8.59
N TYR A 764 1.98 7.72 9.80
CA TYR A 764 2.72 6.61 10.38
C TYR A 764 1.86 5.34 10.40
N GLY A 765 2.40 4.26 9.83
CA GLY A 765 1.73 2.97 9.69
C GLY A 765 0.87 2.79 8.44
N ALA A 766 0.70 3.81 7.59
CA ALA A 766 -0.04 3.64 6.35
C ALA A 766 0.71 2.74 5.36
N ILE A 767 -0.01 1.90 4.61
CA ILE A 767 0.59 1.05 3.57
C ILE A 767 0.86 1.90 2.33
N VAL A 768 2.09 1.95 1.85
CA VAL A 768 2.49 2.70 0.66
C VAL A 768 2.90 1.76 -0.47
N VAL A 769 2.50 2.10 -1.69
CA VAL A 769 2.90 1.38 -2.91
C VAL A 769 3.75 2.31 -3.77
N LEU A 770 4.98 1.90 -4.11
CA LEU A 770 5.98 2.71 -4.81
C LEU A 770 6.37 2.10 -6.17
N LEU A 771 6.71 2.95 -7.15
CA LEU A 771 7.20 2.54 -8.47
C LEU A 771 8.43 3.36 -8.87
N GLN A 772 9.45 2.71 -9.45
CA GLN A 772 10.63 3.40 -9.96
C GLN A 772 10.27 4.33 -11.13
N VAL A 773 10.77 5.57 -11.10
CA VAL A 773 10.56 6.57 -12.14
C VAL A 773 11.15 6.07 -13.46
N GLY A 774 10.38 6.18 -14.55
CA GLY A 774 10.73 5.69 -15.89
C GLY A 774 10.30 4.25 -16.19
N LYS A 775 9.80 3.50 -15.20
CA LYS A 775 9.13 2.21 -15.45
C LYS A 775 7.65 2.43 -15.78
N ALA A 776 7.13 1.64 -16.72
CA ALA A 776 5.72 1.65 -17.07
C ALA A 776 4.87 1.23 -15.86
N ASP A 777 3.69 1.84 -15.70
CA ASP A 777 2.76 1.44 -14.64
C ASP A 777 2.34 -0.03 -14.86
N PRO A 778 2.58 -0.92 -13.90
CA PRO A 778 2.30 -2.34 -14.09
C PRO A 778 0.81 -2.68 -14.00
N GLY A 779 -0.08 -1.73 -13.70
CA GLY A 779 -1.49 -2.01 -13.44
C GLY A 779 -1.65 -2.93 -12.24
N LYS A 780 -2.36 -4.06 -12.41
CA LYS A 780 -2.46 -5.16 -11.43
C LYS A 780 -1.35 -6.22 -11.57
N GLY A 781 -0.37 -5.97 -12.45
CA GLY A 781 0.78 -6.83 -12.68
C GLY A 781 1.96 -6.55 -11.75
N PRO A 782 3.05 -7.35 -11.85
CA PRO A 782 4.26 -7.18 -11.06
C PRO A 782 5.08 -5.95 -11.51
N GLY A 783 5.82 -5.33 -10.59
CA GLY A 783 6.73 -4.22 -10.91
C GLY A 783 6.71 -3.03 -9.95
N ALA A 784 5.78 -3.01 -8.98
CA ALA A 784 5.75 -2.05 -7.88
C ALA A 784 6.33 -2.64 -6.58
N HIS A 785 6.51 -1.80 -5.56
CA HIS A 785 6.96 -2.17 -4.21
C HIS A 785 5.92 -1.74 -3.16
N VAL A 786 5.80 -2.45 -2.05
CA VAL A 786 4.85 -2.11 -0.95
C VAL A 786 5.51 -2.21 0.42
N GLY A 787 5.11 -1.33 1.36
CA GLY A 787 5.53 -1.36 2.76
C GLY A 787 4.73 -0.39 3.64
N PHE A 788 5.10 -0.23 4.91
CA PHE A 788 4.47 0.65 5.89
C PHE A 788 5.27 1.95 6.03
N LEU A 789 4.60 3.10 5.96
CA LEU A 789 5.23 4.40 6.05
C LEU A 789 5.62 4.73 7.49
N LEU A 790 6.87 5.14 7.70
CA LEU A 790 7.34 5.66 8.99
C LEU A 790 7.32 7.19 9.01
N ALA A 791 7.80 7.80 7.93
CA ALA A 791 7.80 9.24 7.76
C ALA A 791 7.90 9.62 6.29
N GLU A 792 7.41 10.82 5.98
CA GLU A 792 7.62 11.46 4.68
C GLU A 792 8.37 12.78 4.88
N THR A 793 9.44 12.96 4.12
CA THR A 793 10.17 14.24 4.05
C THR A 793 9.92 14.92 2.71
N THR A 794 10.42 16.14 2.53
CA THR A 794 10.36 16.85 1.25
C THR A 794 10.99 16.07 0.10
N GLU A 795 12.01 15.24 0.36
CA GLU A 795 12.78 14.54 -0.68
C GLU A 795 12.57 13.02 -0.71
N ARG A 796 12.07 12.40 0.38
CA ARG A 796 12.13 10.95 0.58
C ARG A 796 10.87 10.38 1.23
N TYR A 797 10.49 9.18 0.81
CA TYR A 797 9.62 8.29 1.57
C TYR A 797 10.47 7.37 2.43
N ILE A 798 10.14 7.25 3.72
CA ILE A 798 10.87 6.39 4.66
C ILE A 798 9.94 5.24 5.04
N VAL A 799 10.26 4.05 4.56
CA VAL A 799 9.33 2.91 4.50
C VAL A 799 9.93 1.69 5.19
N LEU A 800 9.17 1.14 6.13
CA LEU A 800 9.39 -0.19 6.69
C LEU A 800 8.70 -1.22 5.81
N GLY A 801 9.46 -2.04 5.10
CA GLY A 801 8.89 -3.02 4.19
C GLY A 801 9.81 -4.22 3.98
N GLY A 802 9.21 -5.35 3.60
CA GLY A 802 9.91 -6.57 3.23
C GLY A 802 10.51 -6.50 1.84
N ASN A 803 11.48 -7.38 1.55
CA ASN A 803 12.19 -7.43 0.27
C ASN A 803 12.87 -6.12 -0.17
N GLN A 804 13.31 -5.30 0.78
CA GLN A 804 14.04 -4.06 0.51
C GLN A 804 15.54 -4.34 0.59
N SER A 805 16.18 -4.53 -0.58
CA SER A 805 17.49 -5.18 -0.66
C SER A 805 17.46 -6.54 0.06
N ASP A 806 16.47 -7.35 -0.29
CA ASP A 806 16.32 -8.73 0.17
C ASP A 806 16.09 -8.84 1.70
N GLN A 807 15.58 -7.77 2.34
CA GLN A 807 15.36 -7.68 3.80
C GLN A 807 14.09 -6.89 4.18
N VAL A 808 13.47 -7.21 5.32
CA VAL A 808 12.58 -6.32 6.08
C VAL A 808 13.42 -5.28 6.80
N LYS A 809 13.45 -4.07 6.27
CA LYS A 809 14.22 -2.97 6.87
C LYS A 809 13.52 -1.64 6.66
N VAL A 810 14.03 -0.60 7.28
CA VAL A 810 13.70 0.78 6.93
C VAL A 810 14.56 1.21 5.74
N SER A 811 13.93 1.64 4.65
CA SER A 811 14.63 2.17 3.48
C SER A 811 14.13 3.56 3.12
N GLN A 812 15.05 4.38 2.61
CA GLN A 812 14.74 5.71 2.12
C GLN A 812 14.60 5.70 0.60
N PHE A 813 13.42 6.00 0.09
CA PHE A 813 13.14 6.09 -1.34
C PHE A 813 13.09 7.55 -1.77
N LEU A 814 14.08 7.96 -2.58
CA LEU A 814 14.11 9.29 -3.18
C LEU A 814 12.90 9.51 -4.09
N LYS A 815 12.16 10.60 -3.86
CA LYS A 815 11.00 11.01 -4.68
C LYS A 815 11.38 11.30 -6.14
N THR A 816 12.65 11.62 -6.40
CA THR A 816 13.20 11.79 -7.75
C THR A 816 13.39 10.45 -8.49
N LYS A 817 13.51 9.34 -7.76
CA LYS A 817 13.73 7.99 -8.33
C LYS A 817 12.52 7.07 -8.17
N HIS A 818 11.61 7.38 -7.27
CA HIS A 818 10.41 6.58 -6.98
C HIS A 818 9.18 7.47 -6.85
N ARG A 819 8.11 7.09 -7.55
CA ARG A 819 6.80 7.73 -7.43
C ARG A 819 5.85 6.87 -6.58
N LEU A 820 5.01 7.53 -5.80
CA LEU A 820 3.97 6.91 -5.00
C LEU A 820 2.78 6.55 -5.90
N LEU A 821 2.35 5.29 -5.85
CA LEU A 821 1.18 4.76 -6.56
C LEU A 821 -0.07 4.73 -5.67
N ALA A 822 0.08 4.47 -4.37
CA ALA A 822 -1.02 4.45 -3.40
C ALA A 822 -0.51 4.60 -1.96
N THR A 823 -1.37 5.13 -1.07
CA THR A 823 -1.22 5.09 0.40
C THR A 823 -2.54 4.66 1.01
N ARG A 824 -2.54 3.62 1.86
CA ARG A 824 -3.75 2.90 2.28
C ARG A 824 -3.81 2.65 3.78
N TRP A 825 -5.02 2.65 4.30
CA TRP A 825 -5.37 2.36 5.70
C TRP A 825 -6.45 1.28 5.75
N PRO A 826 -6.45 0.38 6.75
CA PRO A 826 -7.52 -0.60 6.88
C PRO A 826 -8.87 0.09 7.10
N ASP A 827 -9.89 -0.42 6.42
CA ASP A 827 -11.27 0.01 6.55
C ASP A 827 -12.05 -0.88 7.53
N THR A 828 -13.25 -0.47 7.92
CA THR A 828 -14.11 -1.21 8.87
C THR A 828 -14.52 -2.60 8.38
N GLY A 829 -14.54 -2.82 7.06
CA GLY A 829 -14.87 -4.11 6.43
C GLY A 829 -13.67 -5.04 6.27
N GLN A 830 -12.44 -4.55 6.48
CA GLN A 830 -11.24 -5.39 6.51
C GLN A 830 -11.02 -6.06 7.88
N GLN A 831 -11.80 -5.83 8.93
CA GLN A 831 -11.66 -6.63 10.16
C GLN A 831 -12.24 -8.03 9.93
N ASP A 832 -11.45 -9.08 10.18
CA ASP A 832 -11.90 -10.46 10.00
C ASP A 832 -12.98 -10.80 11.06
N PRO A 833 -14.23 -11.11 10.68
CA PRO A 833 -15.31 -11.41 11.64
C PRO A 833 -15.08 -12.69 12.45
N GLN A 834 -14.17 -13.56 12.01
CA GLN A 834 -13.75 -14.76 12.74
C GLN A 834 -12.41 -14.60 13.46
N ALA A 835 -11.73 -13.45 13.31
CA ALA A 835 -10.58 -13.16 14.15
C ALA A 835 -11.07 -12.88 15.57
N VAL A 836 -10.60 -13.69 16.52
CA VAL A 836 -10.67 -13.36 17.94
C VAL A 836 -10.11 -11.94 18.10
N ALA A 837 -10.88 -11.02 18.69
CA ALA A 837 -10.35 -9.69 19.00
C ALA A 837 -9.02 -9.88 19.76
N PRO A 838 -7.94 -9.17 19.41
CA PRO A 838 -6.74 -9.23 20.23
C PRO A 838 -7.14 -8.81 21.64
N ASP A 839 -7.07 -9.76 22.57
CA ASP A 839 -7.32 -9.55 24.00
C ASP A 839 -6.63 -8.25 24.43
N ASP A 840 -7.37 -7.35 25.06
CA ASP A 840 -6.80 -6.18 25.75
C ASP A 840 -5.86 -6.57 26.92
N ASP A 841 -5.64 -7.88 27.15
CA ASP A 841 -4.71 -8.45 28.13
C ASP A 841 -3.65 -9.40 27.51
N GLN A 842 -3.24 -9.17 26.26
CA GLN A 842 -1.95 -9.70 25.81
C GLN A 842 -0.86 -8.63 25.85
N THR A 843 -0.28 -8.53 27.05
CA THR A 843 1.18 -8.40 27.16
C THR A 843 1.83 -9.15 26.00
N ILE A 844 2.80 -8.55 25.31
CA ILE A 844 3.81 -9.37 24.64
C ILE A 844 4.52 -10.11 25.78
N ARG A 845 3.94 -11.22 26.23
CA ARG A 845 4.72 -12.43 26.27
C ARG A 845 4.60 -13.02 24.86
N PRO A 846 5.68 -13.55 24.28
CA PRO A 846 5.63 -14.14 22.96
C PRO A 846 4.49 -15.15 22.92
N LEU A 847 3.48 -14.96 22.07
CA LEU A 847 2.65 -16.08 21.62
C LEU A 847 3.51 -16.94 20.71
N LEU A 848 4.34 -17.73 21.38
CA LEU A 848 5.18 -18.85 20.99
C LEU A 848 6.36 -18.81 21.98
N GLU A 849 6.20 -19.34 23.19
CA GLU A 849 7.33 -20.09 23.72
C GLU A 849 7.56 -21.20 22.69
N PRO A 850 8.70 -21.22 21.97
CA PRO A 850 8.97 -22.30 21.05
C PRO A 850 9.00 -23.58 21.88
N ASP A 851 8.51 -24.67 21.29
CA ASP A 851 8.78 -26.01 21.82
C ASP A 851 10.29 -26.07 22.16
N PRO A 852 10.68 -26.41 23.41
CA PRO A 852 12.09 -26.56 23.77
C PRO A 852 12.86 -27.50 22.82
N ALA A 853 12.16 -28.38 22.09
CA ALA A 853 12.72 -29.26 21.07
C ALA A 853 12.94 -28.61 19.69
N ASP A 854 12.37 -27.42 19.41
CA ASP A 854 12.49 -26.75 18.11
C ASP A 854 13.90 -26.15 17.93
N LYS A 855 14.49 -26.40 16.75
CA LYS A 855 15.89 -26.02 16.41
C LYS A 855 15.94 -25.34 15.04
N PRO A 856 15.29 -24.18 14.89
CA PRO A 856 15.17 -23.51 13.60
C PRO A 856 16.53 -23.04 13.09
N ARG A 857 16.79 -23.11 11.79
CA ARG A 857 18.03 -22.56 11.23
C ARG A 857 18.00 -21.05 11.34
N LEU A 858 18.85 -20.46 12.20
CA LEU A 858 19.01 -19.03 12.33
C LEU A 858 20.31 -18.54 11.68
N GLN A 859 20.32 -17.34 11.12
CA GLN A 859 21.52 -16.63 10.65
C GLN A 859 21.20 -15.14 10.65
N ARG A 860 22.15 -14.28 10.25
CA ARG A 860 21.85 -12.85 10.10
C ARG A 860 20.55 -12.67 9.29
N GLY A 861 19.62 -11.91 9.87
CA GLY A 861 18.27 -11.68 9.37
C GLY A 861 17.30 -12.87 9.41
N SER A 862 17.41 -13.77 10.37
CA SER A 862 16.29 -14.65 10.72
C SER A 862 15.16 -13.89 11.44
N GLY A 863 13.90 -14.21 11.10
CA GLY A 863 12.70 -13.54 11.65
C GLY A 863 12.02 -14.20 12.82
N ASP A 864 12.54 -15.34 13.25
CA ASP A 864 12.01 -16.02 14.41
C ASP A 864 12.55 -15.37 15.69
N ARG A 865 11.95 -14.26 16.13
CA ARG A 865 12.40 -13.49 17.29
C ARG A 865 12.47 -14.31 18.57
N SER A 866 11.52 -15.22 18.81
CA SER A 866 11.54 -16.05 20.03
C SER A 866 12.71 -17.04 19.99
N ALA A 867 13.01 -17.62 18.82
CA ALA A 867 14.22 -18.42 18.65
C ALA A 867 15.50 -17.58 18.74
N VAL A 868 15.52 -16.36 18.23
CA VAL A 868 16.70 -15.47 18.35
C VAL A 868 16.93 -15.01 19.79
N LEU A 869 15.88 -14.67 20.54
CA LEU A 869 15.96 -14.38 21.98
C LEU A 869 16.54 -15.57 22.73
N ARG A 870 16.03 -16.79 22.44
CA ARG A 870 16.56 -18.03 23.01
C ARG A 870 18.04 -18.23 22.66
N LEU A 871 18.43 -17.99 21.41
CA LEU A 871 19.82 -18.06 20.96
C LEU A 871 20.71 -17.05 21.71
N GLN A 872 20.29 -15.78 21.77
CA GLN A 872 21.04 -14.72 22.45
C GLN A 872 21.19 -15.03 23.94
N ARG A 873 20.13 -15.52 24.61
CA ARG A 873 20.18 -15.99 25.98
C ARG A 873 21.22 -17.11 26.16
N LEU A 874 21.22 -18.11 25.28
CA LEU A 874 22.18 -19.21 25.33
C LEU A 874 23.62 -18.74 25.06
N LEU A 875 23.81 -17.79 24.14
CA LEU A 875 25.11 -17.19 23.86
C LEU A 875 25.62 -16.33 25.03
N ILE A 876 24.73 -15.56 25.68
CA ILE A 876 25.04 -14.78 26.89
C ILE A 876 25.45 -15.72 28.02
N ASN A 877 24.72 -16.82 28.21
CA ASN A 877 25.06 -17.85 29.18
C ASN A 877 26.39 -18.55 28.84
N ALA A 878 26.74 -18.64 27.56
CA ALA A 878 28.03 -19.13 27.07
C ALA A 878 29.14 -18.04 27.09
N GLY A 879 28.88 -16.85 27.65
CA GLY A 879 29.88 -15.80 27.88
C GLY A 879 29.91 -14.66 26.86
N ALA A 880 28.96 -14.59 25.92
CA ALA A 880 28.88 -13.50 24.96
C ALA A 880 28.28 -12.22 25.58
N SER A 881 28.91 -11.06 25.32
CA SER A 881 28.34 -9.76 25.70
C SER A 881 27.35 -9.28 24.64
N LEU A 882 26.10 -9.70 24.75
CA LEU A 882 25.00 -9.34 23.86
C LEU A 882 23.84 -8.68 24.62
N VAL A 883 23.03 -7.91 23.89
CA VAL A 883 21.69 -7.50 24.33
C VAL A 883 20.71 -8.54 23.79
N GLU A 884 19.79 -9.00 24.62
CA GLU A 884 18.76 -9.96 24.24
C GLU A 884 17.57 -9.22 23.61
N ASP A 885 17.78 -8.76 22.37
CA ASP A 885 16.83 -7.92 21.63
C ASP A 885 15.95 -8.71 20.63
N GLY A 886 16.22 -10.01 20.48
CA GLY A 886 15.53 -10.91 19.57
C GLY A 886 15.94 -10.71 18.12
N LEU A 887 17.05 -10.02 17.86
CA LEU A 887 17.54 -9.72 16.54
C LEU A 887 18.87 -10.39 16.22
N PHE A 888 18.85 -11.11 15.10
CA PHE A 888 20.06 -11.72 14.58
C PHE A 888 20.82 -10.70 13.75
N GLY A 889 21.35 -9.68 14.43
CA GLY A 889 22.17 -8.60 13.86
C GLY A 889 23.68 -8.93 13.84
N PRO A 890 24.53 -7.97 13.43
CA PRO A 890 25.97 -8.18 13.29
C PRO A 890 26.68 -8.64 14.58
N ARG A 891 26.25 -8.13 15.74
CA ARG A 891 26.80 -8.53 17.04
C ARG A 891 26.41 -9.96 17.40
N THR A 892 25.15 -10.33 17.19
CA THR A 892 24.65 -11.71 17.38
C THR A 892 25.36 -12.68 16.44
N GLU A 893 25.54 -12.33 15.17
CA GLU A 893 26.30 -13.14 14.21
C GLU A 893 27.76 -13.29 14.62
N GLN A 894 28.44 -12.20 15.01
CA GLN A 894 29.81 -12.27 15.49
C GLN A 894 29.93 -13.16 16.74
N ALA A 895 28.97 -13.09 17.66
CA ALA A 895 28.92 -13.95 18.83
C ALA A 895 28.68 -15.42 18.45
N VAL A 896 27.83 -15.71 17.47
CA VAL A 896 27.64 -17.06 16.91
C VAL A 896 28.91 -17.57 16.25
N VAL A 897 29.57 -16.78 15.41
CA VAL A 897 30.85 -17.13 14.78
C VAL A 897 31.90 -17.44 15.85
N THR A 898 31.98 -16.59 16.88
CA THR A 898 32.89 -16.77 18.01
C THR A 898 32.59 -18.06 18.76
N PHE A 899 31.34 -18.30 19.13
CA PHE A 899 30.89 -19.52 19.79
C PHE A 899 31.16 -20.77 18.94
N GLN A 900 30.86 -20.73 17.65
CA GLN A 900 31.12 -21.84 16.71
C GLN A 900 32.61 -22.15 16.61
N SER A 901 33.46 -21.11 16.48
CA SER A 901 34.91 -21.26 16.41
C SER A 901 35.49 -21.87 17.70
N GLN A 902 34.96 -21.45 18.87
CA GLN A 902 35.39 -21.94 20.17
C GLN A 902 34.95 -23.38 20.45
N ASN A 903 33.84 -23.82 19.84
CA ASN A 903 33.26 -25.15 20.05
C ASN A 903 33.49 -26.10 18.86
N SER A 904 34.51 -25.84 18.03
CA SER A 904 34.90 -26.69 16.88
C SER A 904 33.79 -26.94 15.86
N LEU A 905 32.83 -26.01 15.75
CA LEU A 905 31.81 -25.99 14.70
C LEU A 905 32.30 -25.12 13.52
N PRO A 906 31.81 -25.35 12.28
CA PRO A 906 32.05 -24.43 11.18
C PRO A 906 31.59 -23.01 11.54
N ALA A 907 32.52 -22.06 11.58
CA ALA A 907 32.31 -20.65 11.97
C ALA A 907 31.59 -19.86 10.87
N THR A 908 30.38 -20.30 10.57
CA THR A 908 29.58 -19.84 9.44
C THR A 908 28.68 -18.66 9.79
N GLY A 909 28.52 -18.36 11.08
CA GLY A 909 27.52 -17.37 11.55
C GLY A 909 26.08 -17.85 11.43
N VAL A 910 25.88 -19.11 10.99
CA VAL A 910 24.58 -19.76 10.81
C VAL A 910 24.36 -20.78 11.92
N VAL A 911 23.35 -20.55 12.74
CA VAL A 911 22.88 -21.44 13.81
C VAL A 911 21.98 -22.51 13.22
N GLY A 912 22.59 -23.62 12.78
CA GLY A 912 21.86 -24.85 12.47
C GLY A 912 21.68 -25.74 13.70
N VAL A 913 21.03 -26.88 13.52
CA VAL A 913 20.86 -27.93 14.56
C VAL A 913 22.16 -28.23 15.33
N PRO A 914 23.36 -28.33 14.71
CA PRO A 914 24.60 -28.57 15.46
C PRO A 914 24.98 -27.43 16.42
N THR A 915 24.72 -26.18 16.04
CA THR A 915 24.96 -25.02 16.91
C THR A 915 23.95 -24.96 18.04
N TRP A 916 22.69 -25.28 17.76
CA TRP A 916 21.64 -25.43 18.76
C TRP A 916 21.96 -26.52 19.79
N ASP A 917 22.36 -27.69 19.33
CA ASP A 917 22.72 -28.82 20.19
C ASP A 917 23.92 -28.48 21.08
N MET A 918 24.92 -27.80 20.51
CA MET A 918 26.09 -27.34 21.27
C MET A 918 25.73 -26.25 22.29
N LEU A 919 24.88 -25.27 21.94
CA LEU A 919 24.42 -24.24 22.87
C LEU A 919 23.57 -24.80 24.01
N MET A 920 22.68 -25.76 23.70
CA MET A 920 21.84 -26.42 24.69
C MET A 920 22.63 -27.39 25.57
N SER A 921 23.63 -28.08 25.03
CA SER A 921 24.53 -28.93 25.83
C SER A 921 25.53 -28.13 26.64
N ALA A 922 26.02 -26.99 26.15
CA ALA A 922 26.83 -26.04 26.94
C ALA A 922 26.03 -25.41 28.09
N GLY A 923 24.74 -25.11 27.87
CA GLY A 923 23.81 -24.65 28.90
C GLY A 923 23.42 -25.74 29.92
N ALA A 924 23.35 -27.01 29.49
CA ALA A 924 23.12 -28.16 30.38
C ALA A 924 24.40 -28.66 31.09
N GLY A 925 25.57 -28.33 30.55
CA GLY A 925 26.89 -28.76 31.03
C GLY A 925 27.46 -27.94 32.19
N ALA A 926 26.76 -26.89 32.65
CA ALA A 926 27.10 -26.21 33.90
C ALA A 926 26.72 -27.03 35.15
N GLY A 927 26.17 -28.24 34.98
CA GLY A 927 25.81 -29.12 36.09
C GLY A 927 25.68 -30.60 35.73
N ALA A 928 26.73 -31.25 35.18
CA ALA A 928 27.01 -32.68 35.39
C ALA A 928 28.26 -33.12 34.60
N GLY A 929 29.22 -33.72 35.30
CA GLY A 929 30.48 -34.19 34.72
C GLY A 929 30.44 -35.60 34.13
N ALA A 930 31.44 -35.83 33.28
CA ALA A 930 32.18 -37.08 33.00
C ALA A 930 31.42 -38.38 32.63
N GLY A 931 31.83 -39.00 31.52
CA GLY A 931 31.71 -40.46 31.32
C GLY A 931 31.57 -40.93 29.88
N ALA A 932 32.66 -41.43 29.30
CA ALA A 932 32.73 -42.08 27.99
C ALA A 932 32.22 -43.54 28.01
N GLY A 933 31.88 -44.11 26.84
CA GLY A 933 31.77 -45.57 26.68
C GLY A 933 31.11 -46.04 25.38
N ALA A 934 31.91 -46.61 24.47
CA ALA A 934 31.53 -47.24 23.21
C ALA A 934 31.11 -48.72 23.37
N GLY A 935 30.39 -49.28 22.39
CA GLY A 935 30.25 -50.75 22.23
C GLY A 935 29.19 -51.19 21.19
N ALA A 936 29.65 -51.79 20.09
CA ALA A 936 28.87 -52.32 18.97
C ALA A 936 28.46 -53.81 19.15
N GLY A 937 27.45 -54.29 18.40
CA GLY A 937 27.17 -55.72 18.21
C GLY A 937 25.85 -56.01 17.47
N ALA A 938 25.94 -56.75 16.35
CA ALA A 938 24.93 -56.97 15.31
C ALA A 938 24.00 -58.20 15.52
N GLY A 939 22.87 -58.24 14.79
CA GLY A 939 22.03 -59.44 14.58
C GLY A 939 20.83 -59.18 13.65
N ALA A 940 20.74 -59.94 12.55
CA ALA A 940 19.82 -59.75 11.41
C ALA A 940 18.39 -60.28 11.63
N GLY A 941 17.42 -59.67 10.93
CA GLY A 941 16.06 -60.20 10.74
C GLY A 941 15.25 -59.31 9.79
N ALA A 942 14.97 -59.80 8.59
CA ALA A 942 14.07 -59.15 7.63
C ALA A 942 12.62 -59.20 8.16
N GLY A 943 11.98 -58.04 8.26
CA GLY A 943 10.56 -57.91 8.58
C GLY A 943 10.23 -56.52 9.07
N ALA A 944 9.47 -55.77 8.26
CA ALA A 944 8.80 -54.50 8.59
C ALA A 944 9.66 -53.42 9.29
N ALA A 945 9.98 -52.34 8.58
CA ALA A 945 10.56 -51.16 9.20
C ALA A 945 9.68 -50.69 10.38
N PRO A 946 10.21 -50.63 11.62
CA PRO A 946 9.44 -50.24 12.77
C PRO A 946 9.18 -48.73 12.71
N ALA A 947 7.95 -48.34 13.03
CA ALA A 947 7.63 -46.96 13.33
C ALA A 947 8.38 -46.55 14.62
N GLY A 948 9.49 -45.81 14.47
CA GLY A 948 10.19 -45.23 15.63
C GLY A 948 11.73 -45.10 15.56
N ALA A 949 12.37 -45.05 14.38
CA ALA A 949 13.81 -44.78 14.29
C ALA A 949 14.08 -43.29 14.05
N GLY A 950 14.98 -42.70 14.84
CA GLY A 950 15.42 -41.30 14.67
C GLY A 950 16.12 -41.03 13.33
N ILE A 951 16.33 -39.75 13.03
CA ILE A 951 16.99 -39.30 11.79
C ILE A 951 18.39 -39.93 11.68
N PRO A 952 18.75 -40.54 10.52
CA PRO A 952 20.07 -41.15 10.30
C PRO A 952 21.25 -40.20 10.56
N ALA A 953 22.40 -40.78 10.93
CA ALA A 953 23.60 -40.04 11.33
C ALA A 953 24.09 -39.07 10.23
N ARG A 954 24.40 -37.84 10.65
CA ARG A 954 24.85 -36.76 9.76
C ARG A 954 26.36 -36.79 9.50
N LEU A 955 26.75 -36.25 8.36
CA LEU A 955 28.13 -36.11 7.93
C LEU A 955 28.91 -35.17 8.87
N VAL A 956 30.06 -35.61 9.38
CA VAL A 956 30.93 -34.72 10.17
C VAL A 956 32.05 -34.14 9.31
N PRO A 957 32.62 -32.97 9.66
CA PRO A 957 33.70 -32.35 8.88
C PRO A 957 34.92 -33.25 8.65
N ALA A 958 35.20 -34.18 9.57
CA ALA A 958 36.27 -35.16 9.44
C ALA A 958 36.04 -36.14 8.28
N ASP A 959 34.80 -36.54 8.01
CA ASP A 959 34.46 -37.41 6.88
C ASP A 959 34.73 -36.69 5.54
N LEU A 960 34.29 -35.44 5.43
CA LEU A 960 34.53 -34.60 4.26
C LEU A 960 36.02 -34.36 4.02
N GLN A 961 36.79 -34.11 5.09
CA GLN A 961 38.23 -33.93 4.96
C GLN A 961 38.93 -35.23 4.55
N THR A 962 38.49 -36.37 5.08
CA THR A 962 39.01 -37.69 4.71
C THR A 962 38.74 -38.00 3.24
N ALA A 963 37.51 -37.76 2.77
CA ALA A 963 37.15 -37.94 1.36
C ALA A 963 37.92 -36.98 0.44
N ALA A 964 38.07 -35.71 0.83
CA ALA A 964 38.84 -34.72 0.10
C ALA A 964 40.31 -35.15 -0.06
N ASN A 965 40.92 -35.63 1.03
CA ASN A 965 42.28 -36.15 1.00
C ASN A 965 42.40 -37.38 0.10
N ALA A 966 41.44 -38.32 0.15
CA ALA A 966 41.44 -39.52 -0.68
C ALA A 966 41.29 -39.21 -2.18
N LEU A 967 40.49 -38.20 -2.53
CA LEU A 967 40.29 -37.74 -3.90
C LEU A 967 41.40 -36.79 -4.39
N GLY A 968 42.17 -36.20 -3.46
CA GLY A 968 43.18 -35.19 -3.76
C GLY A 968 42.58 -33.86 -4.21
N ILE A 969 41.44 -33.47 -3.64
CA ILE A 969 40.72 -32.21 -3.92
C ILE A 969 40.58 -31.39 -2.63
N GLU A 970 40.25 -30.10 -2.73
CA GLU A 970 40.00 -29.29 -1.54
C GLU A 970 38.66 -29.70 -0.89
N ARG A 971 38.59 -29.72 0.45
CA ARG A 971 37.32 -30.00 1.17
C ARG A 971 36.18 -29.08 0.71
N ALA A 972 36.49 -27.83 0.41
CA ALA A 972 35.55 -26.83 -0.10
C ALA A 972 34.90 -27.25 -1.44
N THR A 973 35.58 -28.05 -2.29
CA THR A 973 34.97 -28.51 -3.55
C THR A 973 33.87 -29.54 -3.30
N ILE A 974 34.06 -30.46 -2.34
CA ILE A 974 33.02 -31.42 -1.94
C ILE A 974 31.84 -30.66 -1.30
N GLN A 975 32.13 -29.70 -0.43
CA GLN A 975 31.11 -28.87 0.21
C GLN A 975 30.31 -28.02 -0.79
N ALA A 976 30.95 -27.53 -1.84
CA ALA A 976 30.28 -26.81 -2.93
C ALA A 976 29.30 -27.71 -3.69
N VAL A 977 29.70 -28.96 -4.01
CA VAL A 977 28.81 -29.94 -4.66
C VAL A 977 27.61 -30.25 -3.76
N VAL A 978 27.85 -30.53 -2.48
CA VAL A 978 26.79 -30.79 -1.48
C VAL A 978 25.82 -29.61 -1.36
N ALA A 979 26.32 -28.38 -1.37
CA ALA A 979 25.50 -27.18 -1.30
C ALA A 979 24.62 -27.01 -2.55
N VAL A 980 25.13 -27.33 -3.73
CA VAL A 980 24.40 -27.17 -5.00
C VAL A 980 23.40 -28.29 -5.24
N GLU A 981 23.72 -29.53 -4.88
CA GLU A 981 22.88 -30.71 -5.21
C GLU A 981 21.74 -30.95 -4.22
N SER A 982 21.95 -30.71 -2.93
CA SER A 982 20.93 -31.00 -1.89
C SER A 982 20.80 -29.95 -0.79
N SER A 983 21.49 -28.81 -0.94
CA SER A 983 21.59 -27.80 0.11
C SER A 983 22.12 -28.35 1.44
N GLY A 984 22.98 -29.38 1.40
CA GLY A 984 23.64 -29.90 2.60
C GLY A 984 22.92 -30.97 3.39
N ARG A 985 21.94 -31.67 2.81
CA ARG A 985 21.14 -32.70 3.52
C ARG A 985 21.06 -33.99 2.74
N GLY A 986 21.26 -35.12 3.41
CA GLY A 986 21.05 -36.45 2.84
C GLY A 986 19.65 -37.02 3.06
N PHE A 987 18.93 -36.53 4.08
CA PHE A 987 17.65 -37.08 4.54
C PHE A 987 16.60 -36.00 4.79
N TYR A 988 15.33 -36.34 4.56
CA TYR A 988 14.20 -35.51 4.96
C TYR A 988 14.10 -35.44 6.50
N PRO A 989 14.04 -34.23 7.08
CA PRO A 989 14.07 -34.07 8.53
C PRO A 989 12.79 -34.57 9.23
N THR A 990 11.70 -34.70 8.49
CA THR A 990 10.37 -35.11 9.00
C THR A 990 10.24 -36.60 9.22
N ASN A 991 10.95 -37.42 8.45
CA ASN A 991 10.75 -38.87 8.44
C ASN A 991 12.05 -39.70 8.29
N GLY A 992 13.21 -39.06 8.19
CA GLY A 992 14.50 -39.75 8.08
C GLY A 992 14.71 -40.52 6.77
N LYS A 993 13.85 -40.34 5.75
CA LYS A 993 14.00 -40.98 4.43
C LYS A 993 15.04 -40.21 3.60
N PRO A 994 15.80 -40.86 2.71
CA PRO A 994 16.77 -40.13 1.91
C PRO A 994 16.07 -39.14 0.98
N ILE A 995 16.72 -38.01 0.73
CA ILE A 995 16.19 -37.03 -0.22
C ILE A 995 16.17 -37.66 -1.62
N VAL A 996 15.03 -37.57 -2.29
CA VAL A 996 14.83 -38.17 -3.62
C VAL A 996 14.24 -37.18 -4.60
N ARG A 997 14.52 -37.40 -5.87
CA ARG A 997 13.87 -36.71 -6.99
C ARG A 997 13.59 -37.68 -8.13
N LEU A 998 12.31 -37.90 -8.46
CA LEU A 998 11.93 -38.79 -9.55
C LEU A 998 11.95 -38.03 -10.89
N GLU A 999 12.84 -38.46 -11.79
CA GLU A 999 12.97 -37.91 -13.12
C GLU A 999 12.06 -38.65 -14.11
N GLY A 1000 10.80 -38.21 -14.24
CA GLY A 1000 9.78 -38.88 -15.06
C GLY A 1000 10.17 -39.10 -16.53
N HIS A 1001 10.99 -38.21 -17.09
CA HIS A 1001 11.54 -38.32 -18.45
C HIS A 1001 12.66 -39.35 -18.57
N ILE A 1002 13.41 -39.54 -17.49
CA ILE A 1002 14.36 -40.65 -17.39
C ILE A 1002 13.60 -41.95 -17.23
N LEU A 1003 12.53 -41.99 -16.43
CA LEU A 1003 11.69 -43.17 -16.29
C LEU A 1003 11.09 -43.59 -17.63
N TRP A 1004 10.66 -42.63 -18.45
CA TRP A 1004 10.21 -42.86 -19.83
C TRP A 1004 11.29 -43.50 -20.70
N LYS A 1005 12.52 -42.99 -20.62
CA LYS A 1005 13.65 -43.56 -21.35
C LYS A 1005 13.99 -44.97 -20.88
N VAL A 1006 14.05 -45.20 -19.56
CA VAL A 1006 14.31 -46.52 -18.97
C VAL A 1006 13.26 -47.52 -19.42
N LEU A 1007 11.96 -47.17 -19.38
CA LEU A 1007 10.90 -48.07 -19.85
C LEU A 1007 11.07 -48.46 -21.33
N ARG A 1008 11.45 -47.52 -22.20
CA ARG A 1008 11.78 -47.84 -23.61
C ARG A 1008 12.97 -48.78 -23.75
N GLU A 1009 14.03 -48.57 -22.96
CA GLU A 1009 15.21 -49.45 -22.93
C GLU A 1009 14.85 -50.86 -22.44
N LEU A 1010 13.84 -50.98 -21.57
CA LEU A 1010 13.27 -52.25 -21.11
C LEU A 1010 12.29 -52.89 -22.13
N GLY A 1011 12.09 -52.29 -23.31
CA GLY A 1011 11.14 -52.77 -24.31
C GLY A 1011 9.66 -52.58 -23.93
N LEU A 1012 9.38 -51.76 -22.92
CA LEU A 1012 8.03 -51.39 -22.49
C LEU A 1012 7.60 -50.10 -23.19
N ASP A 1013 6.32 -50.00 -23.56
CA ASP A 1013 5.78 -48.78 -24.15
C ASP A 1013 5.36 -47.78 -23.06
N PRO A 1014 6.15 -46.70 -22.81
CA PRO A 1014 5.82 -45.72 -21.78
C PRO A 1014 4.61 -44.86 -22.15
N GLU A 1015 4.25 -44.75 -23.42
CA GLU A 1015 3.11 -43.93 -23.85
C GLU A 1015 1.80 -44.59 -23.44
N THR A 1016 1.67 -45.89 -23.71
CA THR A 1016 0.54 -46.68 -23.20
C THR A 1016 0.46 -46.63 -21.67
N LEU A 1017 1.59 -46.77 -20.97
CA LEU A 1017 1.61 -46.71 -19.50
C LEU A 1017 1.27 -45.32 -18.96
N ALA A 1018 1.73 -44.23 -19.60
CA ALA A 1018 1.42 -42.87 -19.17
C ALA A 1018 -0.07 -42.55 -19.28
N ASN A 1019 -0.76 -43.10 -20.28
CA ASN A 1019 -2.21 -42.94 -20.48
C ASN A 1019 -3.06 -43.73 -19.47
N GLN A 1020 -2.47 -44.68 -18.75
CA GLN A 1020 -3.15 -45.52 -17.75
C GLN A 1020 -3.04 -44.96 -16.32
N GLN A 1021 -2.40 -43.82 -16.14
CA GLN A 1021 -2.27 -43.17 -14.83
C GLN A 1021 -3.63 -42.62 -14.37
N THR A 1022 -4.05 -42.96 -13.15
CA THR A 1022 -5.24 -42.37 -12.53
C THR A 1022 -4.96 -40.94 -12.08
N GLY A 1023 -5.56 -39.95 -12.73
CA GLY A 1023 -5.36 -38.52 -12.47
C GLY A 1023 -5.01 -37.72 -13.74
N GLN A 1024 -4.35 -36.57 -13.59
CA GLN A 1024 -3.78 -35.84 -14.72
C GLN A 1024 -2.73 -36.76 -15.41
N PRO A 1025 -2.78 -36.95 -16.74
CA PRO A 1025 -1.76 -37.71 -17.44
C PRO A 1025 -0.38 -37.05 -17.21
N TYR A 1026 0.67 -37.88 -17.13
CA TYR A 1026 2.08 -37.48 -17.01
C TYR A 1026 2.63 -37.14 -15.61
N THR A 1027 1.94 -37.56 -14.54
CA THR A 1027 2.28 -37.21 -13.14
C THR A 1027 3.67 -37.75 -12.70
N TYR A 1028 4.00 -39.00 -13.00
CA TYR A 1028 5.30 -39.62 -12.65
C TYR A 1028 6.03 -40.26 -13.85
N LEU A 1029 5.41 -40.28 -15.02
CA LEU A 1029 6.00 -40.79 -16.27
C LEU A 1029 5.69 -39.80 -17.38
N ASN A 1030 6.70 -39.16 -17.97
CA ASN A 1030 6.50 -38.11 -18.96
C ASN A 1030 7.55 -38.15 -20.08
N PRO A 1031 7.23 -37.74 -21.32
CA PRO A 1031 8.13 -37.90 -22.46
C PRO A 1031 9.29 -36.89 -22.50
N SER A 1032 9.17 -35.78 -21.77
CA SER A 1032 10.14 -34.69 -21.77
C SER A 1032 10.34 -34.16 -20.35
N TRP A 1033 11.51 -33.57 -20.11
CA TRP A 1033 11.81 -32.93 -18.84
C TRP A 1033 10.85 -31.75 -18.61
N ASP A 1034 10.07 -31.83 -17.55
CA ASP A 1034 9.10 -30.81 -17.16
C ASP A 1034 9.08 -30.67 -15.63
N VAL A 1035 9.44 -29.48 -15.18
CA VAL A 1035 9.55 -29.14 -13.76
C VAL A 1035 8.22 -29.13 -13.03
N ARG A 1036 7.10 -28.99 -13.74
CA ARG A 1036 5.75 -28.89 -13.16
C ARG A 1036 5.34 -30.16 -12.39
N PHE A 1037 5.99 -31.29 -12.65
CA PHE A 1037 5.68 -32.56 -11.99
C PHE A 1037 6.53 -32.82 -10.74
N ASN A 1038 7.59 -32.04 -10.52
CA ASN A 1038 8.44 -32.20 -9.34
C ASN A 1038 7.70 -31.69 -8.10
N GLN A 1039 7.70 -32.49 -7.04
CA GLN A 1039 7.13 -32.14 -5.75
C GLN A 1039 8.23 -31.71 -4.78
N VAL A 1040 7.83 -31.06 -3.68
CA VAL A 1040 8.74 -30.56 -2.65
C VAL A 1040 8.60 -31.41 -1.39
N GLY A 1041 9.74 -31.80 -0.79
CA GLY A 1041 9.78 -32.51 0.48
C GLY A 1041 9.20 -33.92 0.40
N ASP A 1042 8.49 -34.34 1.44
CA ASP A 1042 7.91 -35.69 1.57
C ASP A 1042 6.98 -36.08 0.42
N LYS A 1043 6.37 -35.09 -0.24
CA LYS A 1043 5.51 -35.33 -1.41
C LYS A 1043 6.28 -35.92 -2.61
N GLU A 1044 7.57 -35.65 -2.73
CA GLU A 1044 8.41 -36.24 -3.78
C GLU A 1044 8.75 -37.70 -3.47
N TRP A 1045 8.93 -38.01 -2.18
CA TRP A 1045 9.00 -39.41 -1.74
C TRP A 1045 7.71 -40.16 -2.02
N ASP A 1046 6.55 -39.55 -1.74
CA ASP A 1046 5.25 -40.14 -2.05
C ASP A 1046 5.04 -40.32 -3.55
N ARG A 1047 5.52 -39.39 -4.38
CA ARG A 1047 5.49 -39.50 -5.85
C ARG A 1047 6.33 -40.69 -6.33
N TYR A 1048 7.52 -40.87 -5.77
CA TYR A 1048 8.36 -42.04 -6.02
C TYR A 1048 7.65 -43.35 -5.64
N LEU A 1049 7.05 -43.44 -4.44
CA LEU A 1049 6.31 -44.62 -4.01
C LEU A 1049 5.09 -44.91 -4.90
N LYS A 1050 4.35 -43.87 -5.32
CA LYS A 1050 3.24 -44.01 -6.26
C LYS A 1050 3.70 -44.56 -7.60
N ALA A 1051 4.82 -44.10 -8.15
CA ALA A 1051 5.40 -44.64 -9.37
C ALA A 1051 5.77 -46.14 -9.22
N CYS A 1052 6.34 -46.53 -8.07
CA CYS A 1052 6.66 -47.93 -7.77
C CYS A 1052 5.41 -48.80 -7.73
N SER A 1053 4.39 -48.37 -6.98
CA SER A 1053 3.11 -49.08 -6.89
C SER A 1053 2.39 -49.19 -8.24
N PHE A 1054 2.45 -48.13 -9.05
CA PHE A 1054 1.83 -48.10 -10.37
C PHE A 1054 2.46 -49.10 -11.32
N LEU A 1055 3.79 -49.08 -11.49
CA LEU A 1055 4.46 -50.03 -12.38
C LEU A 1055 4.33 -51.46 -11.87
N ALA A 1056 4.38 -51.67 -10.55
CA ALA A 1056 4.12 -52.98 -9.95
C ALA A 1056 2.73 -53.52 -10.32
N ALA A 1057 1.70 -52.66 -10.30
CA ALA A 1057 0.34 -53.03 -10.67
C ALA A 1057 0.19 -53.27 -12.18
N GLN A 1058 0.69 -52.37 -13.03
CA GLN A 1058 0.51 -52.46 -14.49
C GLN A 1058 1.31 -53.58 -15.15
N LEU A 1059 2.41 -53.98 -14.51
CA LEU A 1059 3.32 -55.00 -15.04
C LEU A 1059 3.28 -56.30 -14.21
N ALA A 1060 2.28 -56.44 -13.32
CA ALA A 1060 2.10 -57.64 -12.52
C ALA A 1060 2.04 -58.90 -13.40
N GLY A 1061 2.94 -59.86 -13.14
CA GLY A 1061 3.03 -61.12 -13.90
C GLY A 1061 3.63 -61.00 -15.31
N ARG A 1062 4.09 -59.82 -15.74
CA ARG A 1062 4.81 -59.64 -17.01
C ARG A 1062 6.31 -59.86 -16.80
N PRO A 1063 6.98 -60.70 -17.60
CA PRO A 1063 8.42 -60.83 -17.55
C PRO A 1063 9.07 -59.52 -18.02
N ILE A 1064 9.88 -58.90 -17.16
CA ILE A 1064 10.70 -57.73 -17.51
C ILE A 1064 11.98 -58.28 -18.16
N PRO A 1065 12.35 -57.84 -19.38
CA PRO A 1065 13.55 -58.33 -20.05
C PRO A 1065 14.80 -58.13 -19.18
N ILE A 1066 15.75 -59.07 -19.24
CA ILE A 1066 17.07 -58.88 -18.63
C ILE A 1066 17.77 -57.80 -19.45
N THR A 1067 17.93 -56.65 -18.84
CA THR A 1067 18.41 -55.41 -19.47
C THR A 1067 19.76 -55.04 -18.86
N PRO A 1068 20.44 -53.94 -19.24
CA PRO A 1068 21.81 -53.71 -18.80
C PRO A 1068 21.91 -53.48 -17.28
N TYR A 1069 20.79 -53.39 -16.59
CA TYR A 1069 20.62 -53.21 -15.15
C TYR A 1069 20.50 -54.52 -14.35
N GLY A 1070 20.42 -55.70 -15.01
CA GLY A 1070 20.24 -56.99 -14.34
C GLY A 1070 18.77 -57.39 -14.17
N THR A 1071 18.49 -58.34 -13.26
CA THR A 1071 17.12 -58.76 -12.94
C THR A 1071 16.45 -57.69 -12.09
N LEU A 1072 15.27 -57.22 -12.53
CA LEU A 1072 14.50 -56.19 -11.84
C LEU A 1072 13.05 -56.63 -11.68
N THR A 1073 12.46 -56.26 -10.55
CA THR A 1073 11.01 -56.26 -10.36
C THR A 1073 10.40 -54.97 -10.93
N ALA A 1074 9.12 -54.99 -11.25
CA ALA A 1074 8.40 -53.82 -11.77
C ALA A 1074 8.43 -52.62 -10.79
N ALA A 1075 8.47 -52.90 -9.49
CA ALA A 1075 8.53 -51.89 -8.43
C ALA A 1075 9.92 -51.22 -8.34
N GLU A 1076 10.98 -51.86 -8.82
CA GLU A 1076 12.35 -51.33 -8.76
C GLU A 1076 12.68 -50.41 -9.95
N ILE A 1077 11.92 -50.48 -11.05
CA ILE A 1077 12.16 -49.68 -12.25
C ILE A 1077 12.21 -48.16 -11.94
N PRO A 1078 11.30 -47.57 -11.14
CA PRO A 1078 11.38 -46.15 -10.80
C PRO A 1078 12.65 -45.77 -10.07
N ALA A 1079 13.24 -46.66 -9.26
CA ALA A 1079 14.45 -46.36 -8.51
C ALA A 1079 15.63 -46.03 -9.42
N LEU A 1080 15.70 -46.62 -10.61
CA LEU A 1080 16.70 -46.32 -11.64
C LEU A 1080 16.59 -44.88 -12.16
N ALA A 1081 15.38 -44.34 -12.19
CA ALA A 1081 15.07 -43.00 -12.68
C ALA A 1081 14.97 -41.94 -11.57
N THR A 1082 15.32 -42.31 -10.34
CA THR A 1082 15.29 -41.41 -9.18
C THR A 1082 16.71 -41.02 -8.80
N SER A 1083 16.93 -39.74 -8.49
CA SER A 1083 18.17 -39.22 -7.89
C SER A 1083 18.10 -39.35 -6.38
N TRP A 1084 19.17 -39.84 -5.73
CA TRP A 1084 19.17 -40.23 -4.32
C TRP A 1084 20.22 -39.50 -3.48
N GLY A 1085 19.82 -39.16 -2.25
CA GLY A 1085 20.70 -38.71 -1.18
C GLY A 1085 21.32 -37.32 -1.38
N MET A 1086 22.30 -37.00 -0.54
CA MET A 1086 22.97 -35.70 -0.44
C MET A 1086 23.62 -35.24 -1.76
N PHE A 1087 24.03 -36.19 -2.60
CA PHE A 1087 24.72 -35.90 -3.87
C PHE A 1087 23.81 -36.07 -5.09
N GLN A 1088 22.53 -36.40 -4.90
CA GLN A 1088 21.54 -36.59 -5.97
C GLN A 1088 22.02 -37.53 -7.08
N ILE A 1089 22.60 -38.68 -6.72
CA ILE A 1089 23.07 -39.66 -7.70
C ILE A 1089 21.87 -40.40 -8.31
N LEU A 1090 21.76 -40.39 -9.63
CA LEU A 1090 20.71 -41.10 -10.36
C LEU A 1090 20.86 -42.62 -10.23
N GLY A 1091 19.79 -43.31 -9.83
CA GLY A 1091 19.83 -44.72 -9.43
C GLY A 1091 20.30 -45.68 -10.53
N MET A 1092 20.16 -45.34 -11.81
CA MET A 1092 20.73 -46.15 -12.91
C MET A 1092 22.27 -46.29 -12.85
N ASN A 1093 22.93 -45.42 -12.09
CA ASN A 1093 24.38 -45.43 -11.89
C ASN A 1093 24.82 -46.31 -10.71
N PHE A 1094 23.93 -47.14 -10.15
CA PHE A 1094 24.22 -47.97 -8.97
C PHE A 1094 25.50 -48.82 -9.13
N LYS A 1095 25.74 -49.37 -10.34
CA LYS A 1095 26.95 -50.18 -10.63
C LYS A 1095 28.23 -49.36 -10.51
N ALA A 1096 28.20 -48.12 -10.98
CA ALA A 1096 29.34 -47.21 -10.86
C ALA A 1096 29.61 -46.78 -9.42
N CYS A 1097 28.57 -46.77 -8.58
CA CYS A 1097 28.69 -46.57 -7.14
C CYS A 1097 29.17 -47.82 -6.39
N GLY A 1098 29.36 -48.97 -7.08
CA GLY A 1098 29.79 -50.22 -6.46
C GLY A 1098 28.66 -51.07 -5.86
N ALA A 1099 27.40 -50.70 -6.03
CA ALA A 1099 26.27 -51.49 -5.55
C ALA A 1099 25.97 -52.69 -6.49
N ALA A 1100 25.55 -53.82 -5.92
CA ALA A 1100 25.28 -55.04 -6.66
C ALA A 1100 24.05 -54.92 -7.57
N ASP A 1101 23.00 -54.26 -7.08
CA ASP A 1101 21.75 -53.96 -7.76
C ASP A 1101 21.17 -52.62 -7.26
N VAL A 1102 20.09 -52.16 -7.89
CA VAL A 1102 19.46 -50.88 -7.54
C VAL A 1102 18.82 -50.90 -6.14
N ALA A 1103 18.37 -52.06 -5.66
CA ALA A 1103 17.79 -52.19 -4.33
C ALA A 1103 18.85 -52.03 -3.22
N ALA A 1104 20.02 -52.65 -3.41
CA ALA A 1104 21.18 -52.47 -2.54
C ALA A 1104 21.64 -51.01 -2.51
N PHE A 1105 21.67 -50.35 -3.67
CA PHE A 1105 21.99 -48.92 -3.77
C PHE A 1105 20.99 -48.05 -2.98
N VAL A 1106 19.68 -48.28 -3.15
CA VAL A 1106 18.65 -47.55 -2.40
C VAL A 1106 18.78 -47.79 -0.89
N SER A 1107 19.07 -49.02 -0.47
CA SER A 1107 19.28 -49.36 0.93
C SER A 1107 20.48 -48.63 1.52
N GLN A 1108 21.61 -48.58 0.80
CA GLN A 1108 22.81 -47.88 1.23
C GLN A 1108 22.61 -46.36 1.26
N MET A 1109 21.95 -45.80 0.24
CA MET A 1109 21.56 -44.38 0.23
C MET A 1109 20.63 -44.01 1.39
N SER A 1110 19.88 -44.98 1.92
CA SER A 1110 18.98 -44.79 3.06
C SER A 1110 19.66 -44.98 4.43
N ALA A 1111 20.94 -45.37 4.47
CA ALA A 1111 21.61 -45.76 5.71
C ALA A 1111 22.06 -44.57 6.56
N ASP A 1112 22.95 -43.72 6.04
CA ASP A 1112 23.46 -42.50 6.67
C ASP A 1112 24.18 -41.60 5.65
N GLU A 1113 24.50 -40.35 6.04
CA GLU A 1113 25.08 -39.39 5.10
C GLU A 1113 26.51 -39.78 4.71
N LYS A 1114 27.24 -40.48 5.59
CA LYS A 1114 28.59 -40.96 5.33
C LYS A 1114 28.61 -41.97 4.18
N THR A 1115 27.67 -42.92 4.22
CA THR A 1115 27.48 -43.91 3.15
C THR A 1115 27.13 -43.22 1.83
N GLN A 1116 26.31 -42.17 1.86
CA GLN A 1116 26.01 -41.37 0.65
C GLN A 1116 27.26 -40.68 0.08
N LEU A 1117 28.14 -40.14 0.94
CA LEU A 1117 29.44 -39.57 0.54
C LEU A 1117 30.36 -40.63 -0.07
N ASP A 1118 30.45 -41.80 0.55
CA ASP A 1118 31.32 -42.88 0.07
C ASP A 1118 30.89 -43.37 -1.31
N LEU A 1119 29.57 -43.54 -1.54
CA LEU A 1119 29.01 -43.89 -2.85
C LEU A 1119 29.27 -42.81 -3.91
N TRP A 1120 29.18 -41.53 -3.53
CA TRP A 1120 29.49 -40.42 -4.43
C TRP A 1120 30.96 -40.39 -4.82
N CYS A 1121 31.86 -40.58 -3.85
CA CYS A 1121 33.29 -40.64 -4.11
C CYS A 1121 33.62 -41.76 -5.11
N GLN A 1122 33.02 -42.93 -4.92
CA GLN A 1122 33.18 -44.05 -5.83
C GLN A 1122 32.61 -43.74 -7.22
N PHE A 1123 31.41 -43.15 -7.29
CA PHE A 1123 30.77 -42.75 -8.54
C PHE A 1123 31.64 -41.81 -9.39
N ILE A 1124 32.16 -40.72 -8.83
CA ILE A 1124 32.96 -39.75 -9.60
C ILE A 1124 34.32 -40.30 -10.03
N GLN A 1125 34.84 -41.32 -9.33
CA GLN A 1125 36.08 -42.02 -9.67
C GLN A 1125 35.86 -43.04 -10.80
N THR A 1126 34.73 -43.72 -10.82
CA THR A 1126 34.44 -44.79 -11.79
C THR A 1126 33.80 -44.25 -13.06
N GLU A 1127 32.80 -43.38 -12.94
CA GLU A 1127 32.10 -42.81 -14.08
C GLU A 1127 33.00 -41.89 -14.90
N ARG A 1128 32.80 -41.93 -16.22
CA ARG A 1128 33.58 -41.14 -17.18
C ARG A 1128 35.10 -41.30 -17.02
N LYS A 1129 35.57 -42.42 -16.46
CA LYS A 1129 36.99 -42.76 -16.21
C LYS A 1129 37.68 -41.76 -15.28
N GLY A 1130 37.00 -41.27 -14.24
CA GLY A 1130 37.59 -40.39 -13.23
C GLY A 1130 37.77 -38.92 -13.66
N LYS A 1131 37.36 -38.56 -14.89
CA LYS A 1131 37.45 -37.18 -15.40
C LYS A 1131 36.70 -36.16 -14.57
N MET A 1132 35.69 -36.58 -13.81
CA MET A 1132 34.99 -35.70 -12.87
C MET A 1132 35.92 -35.27 -11.73
N VAL A 1133 36.76 -36.19 -11.21
CA VAL A 1133 37.75 -35.87 -10.18
C VAL A 1133 38.82 -34.92 -10.72
N GLU A 1134 39.29 -35.15 -11.96
CA GLU A 1134 40.25 -34.24 -12.62
C GLU A 1134 39.69 -32.81 -12.73
N ALA A 1135 38.44 -32.67 -13.18
CA ALA A 1135 37.77 -31.38 -13.27
C ALA A 1135 37.64 -30.70 -11.89
N LEU A 1136 37.33 -31.44 -10.82
CA LEU A 1136 37.28 -30.89 -9.46
C LEU A 1136 38.66 -30.47 -8.94
N LYS A 1137 39.73 -31.21 -9.28
CA LYS A 1137 41.11 -30.84 -8.93
C LYS A 1137 41.53 -29.52 -9.58
N GLU A 1138 41.19 -29.37 -10.86
CA GLU A 1138 41.50 -28.17 -11.65
C GLU A 1138 40.52 -27.01 -11.37
N ARG A 1139 39.44 -27.27 -10.62
CA ARG A 1139 38.32 -26.34 -10.39
C ARG A 1139 37.65 -25.89 -11.69
N ASP A 1140 37.64 -26.77 -12.68
CA ASP A 1140 36.86 -26.60 -13.91
C ASP A 1140 35.40 -26.99 -13.65
N TRP A 1141 34.66 -26.06 -13.05
CA TRP A 1141 33.25 -26.24 -12.70
C TRP A 1141 32.37 -26.49 -13.92
N ALA A 1142 32.73 -25.94 -15.08
CA ALA A 1142 31.99 -26.14 -16.32
C ALA A 1142 32.14 -27.58 -16.84
N THR A 1143 33.36 -28.11 -16.85
CA THR A 1143 33.59 -29.51 -17.23
C THR A 1143 32.99 -30.46 -16.21
N PHE A 1144 33.13 -30.20 -14.90
CA PHE A 1144 32.50 -31.03 -13.87
C PHE A 1144 30.98 -31.05 -14.01
N ALA A 1145 30.33 -29.89 -14.07
CA ALA A 1145 28.87 -29.78 -14.19
C ALA A 1145 28.34 -30.42 -15.49
N ARG A 1146 29.08 -30.30 -16.60
CA ARG A 1146 28.73 -30.96 -17.86
C ARG A 1146 28.76 -32.48 -17.76
N LEU A 1147 29.76 -33.02 -17.04
CA LEU A 1147 29.93 -34.46 -16.87
C LEU A 1147 28.95 -35.03 -15.82
N TYR A 1148 28.66 -34.27 -14.76
CA TYR A 1148 27.82 -34.66 -13.63
C TYR A 1148 26.33 -34.43 -13.89
N ASN A 1149 25.93 -33.21 -14.26
CA ASN A 1149 24.53 -32.82 -14.50
C ASN A 1149 24.10 -32.94 -15.97
N GLY A 1150 25.04 -33.20 -16.88
CA GLY A 1150 24.79 -33.46 -18.30
C GLY A 1150 24.96 -32.24 -19.23
N PRO A 1151 24.74 -32.40 -20.56
CA PRO A 1151 25.07 -31.38 -21.56
C PRO A 1151 24.28 -30.08 -21.43
N ALA A 1152 23.12 -30.12 -20.76
CA ALA A 1152 22.30 -28.94 -20.50
C ALA A 1152 22.70 -28.15 -19.23
N TYR A 1153 23.84 -28.48 -18.59
CA TYR A 1153 24.27 -27.89 -17.31
C TYR A 1153 24.25 -26.34 -17.33
N ALA A 1154 24.70 -25.75 -18.44
CA ALA A 1154 24.78 -24.29 -18.61
C ALA A 1154 23.41 -23.61 -18.61
N LYS A 1155 22.35 -24.30 -19.07
CA LYS A 1155 20.98 -23.76 -19.04
C LYS A 1155 20.52 -23.51 -17.60
N ASN A 1156 20.96 -24.36 -16.66
CA ASN A 1156 20.65 -24.27 -15.24
C ASN A 1156 21.78 -23.62 -14.42
N ARG A 1157 22.84 -23.14 -15.10
CA ARG A 1157 24.01 -22.45 -14.53
C ARG A 1157 24.70 -23.23 -13.40
N TYR A 1158 24.76 -24.57 -13.51
CA TYR A 1158 25.36 -25.42 -12.47
C TYR A 1158 26.84 -25.09 -12.22
N ASP A 1159 27.57 -24.76 -13.27
CA ASP A 1159 28.95 -24.27 -13.24
C ASP A 1159 29.11 -23.02 -12.38
N GLN A 1160 28.26 -22.00 -12.62
CA GLN A 1160 28.30 -20.75 -11.87
C GLN A 1160 27.88 -20.94 -10.40
N LYS A 1161 26.92 -21.83 -10.15
CA LYS A 1161 26.48 -22.16 -8.79
C LYS A 1161 27.56 -22.87 -7.98
N LEU A 1162 28.25 -23.83 -8.60
CA LEU A 1162 29.37 -24.53 -7.97
C LEU A 1162 30.54 -23.58 -7.67
N ASP A 1163 30.89 -22.72 -8.62
CA ASP A 1163 31.94 -21.72 -8.42
C ASP A 1163 31.58 -20.73 -7.30
N HIS A 1164 30.35 -20.22 -7.30
CA HIS A 1164 29.87 -19.31 -6.26
C HIS A 1164 29.84 -19.98 -4.87
N ALA A 1165 29.34 -21.21 -4.78
CA ALA A 1165 29.31 -21.97 -3.53
C ALA A 1165 30.71 -22.24 -3.00
N TYR A 1166 31.65 -22.59 -3.87
CA TYR A 1166 33.05 -22.79 -3.52
C TYR A 1166 33.72 -21.49 -3.02
N ASN A 1167 33.52 -20.38 -3.73
CA ASN A 1167 34.11 -19.09 -3.37
C ASN A 1167 33.54 -18.52 -2.07
N LYS A 1168 32.30 -18.88 -1.68
CA LYS A 1168 31.72 -18.52 -0.38
C LYS A 1168 32.33 -19.28 0.81
N LEU A 1169 32.95 -20.44 0.54
CA LEU A 1169 33.58 -21.29 1.54
C LEU A 1169 35.08 -20.98 1.74
N LYS A 1170 35.64 -20.14 0.88
CA LYS A 1170 36.97 -19.53 1.03
C LYS A 1170 36.83 -18.13 1.62
#